data_AF-A0A8C7ZLH2-F1
#
_entry.id   AF-A0A8C7ZLH2-F1
#
_cell.length_a   1.000
_cell.length_b   1.000
_cell.length_c   1.000
_cell.angle_alpha   90.00
_cell.angle_beta   90.00
_cell.angle_gamma   90.00
#
_symmetry.space_group_name_H-M   'P 1'
#
loop_
_entity.id
_entity.type
_entity.pdbx_description
1 polymer ?
#
loop_
_entity_poly.entity_id
_entity_poly.type
_entity_poly.pdbx_seq_one_letter_code
_entity_poly.pdbx_strand_id
1 'polypeptide(L)'
;MQVTNTLDSMKVPLSTTPSLERPLAVVSENNEHVKLFNNVIYFKYKSLWSISRTPCQTMKKSATYSPENTVLILTNKMSNIVTVFLNRHLWDFGFLKPIGTSAISDTLRKLSDLEYFFKRELWLHFPQKFNMDMDVVSVVDKLLESFSLEKSLRIVKAILIKIERNKLVQYLQARCTRNEVRYELKKFLKEKYSDLFKDGTSDDGEKPSFSDVFTDLYISSNSNNGPNIEHEVLTIPKLNTNDEPGTPISLKDLLNPGKLYEIRSNVIMLHGAAGSGKSTAIQKLIYDWVEDQSDTSLNFVIPIAFTELKQFEGSRMSFLEVLHTLYPPLQRITEKDLGCTDCKTLFLFDGLDEHEGCKAFNFNSTELVFSSTHKVGLHGIVVNVLRGKVLEGGVALVTTRPMMTSTTPWDCHHHKIEMLGFTGDHRDEFFRKRFKDATRAERVIQYVKSSKTLYAMCHLPLFCSLVADECQHIFRERGTQAELPRSITYMYTKLLLSLIRERRKSRAPDRSPEQEREFLMTHGKVAWNMLEEFSFKRVKAYFSSEKIFNIESVTYSGLVIEYTVTPAVLLNEQAFSFLHPTMQEYLAALYAYLSHQHDKDIFESKSFQGKIKGFLKQQKADLFVCAVEKSLEFEDGRFDMFLRFLCGMELKANQDLLQSFCRSENNIQSTADFIRKKIKENRHPNRINNFKQCLEEMGVSI
;
A
#
# COMPACT_ATOMS: atom_id res chain seq x y z
N MET A 1 -40.06 -0.83 42.58
CA MET A 1 -41.28 -1.65 42.46
C MET A 1 -40.89 -3.00 41.87
N GLN A 2 -41.62 -4.05 42.20
CA GLN A 2 -41.34 -5.49 42.06
C GLN A 2 -41.33 -6.09 40.62
N VAL A 3 -40.77 -7.32 40.52
CA VAL A 3 -41.20 -8.51 39.69
C VAL A 3 -40.97 -8.43 38.15
N THR A 4 -40.46 -9.45 37.41
CA THR A 4 -39.83 -10.78 37.68
C THR A 4 -38.98 -11.28 36.49
N ASN A 5 -38.21 -12.37 36.68
CA ASN A 5 -37.74 -13.27 35.60
C ASN A 5 -38.88 -14.02 34.88
N THR A 6 -38.66 -14.42 33.62
CA THR A 6 -39.08 -15.74 33.09
C THR A 6 -38.18 -16.19 31.93
N LEU A 7 -37.80 -17.47 31.94
CA LEU A 7 -37.31 -18.19 30.76
C LEU A 7 -38.50 -18.83 30.03
N ASP A 8 -38.37 -19.07 28.72
CA ASP A 8 -38.72 -20.31 28.01
C ASP A 8 -38.56 -20.10 26.48
N SER A 9 -37.60 -20.76 25.80
CA SER A 9 -37.58 -22.16 25.35
C SER A 9 -38.30 -22.41 24.01
N MET A 10 -37.52 -22.44 22.93
CA MET A 10 -37.86 -23.18 21.70
C MET A 10 -36.63 -23.97 21.22
N LYS A 11 -36.75 -25.29 21.26
CA LYS A 11 -35.86 -26.28 20.62
C LYS A 11 -36.56 -26.83 19.36
N VAL A 12 -35.85 -27.71 18.64
CA VAL A 12 -36.31 -28.70 17.62
C VAL A 12 -36.11 -28.25 16.16
N PRO A 13 -35.47 -29.07 15.27
CA PRO A 13 -34.34 -29.99 15.51
C PRO A 13 -33.27 -29.95 14.39
N LEU A 14 -32.19 -30.73 14.56
CA LEU A 14 -31.27 -31.11 13.47
C LEU A 14 -31.84 -32.29 12.66
N SER A 15 -31.65 -32.28 11.33
CA SER A 15 -31.72 -33.46 10.46
C SER A 15 -30.59 -33.34 9.42
N THR A 16 -29.49 -34.06 9.65
CA THR A 16 -29.09 -35.29 8.92
C THR A 16 -28.77 -35.07 7.44
N THR A 17 -27.48 -35.12 7.13
CA THR A 17 -26.91 -35.40 5.80
C THR A 17 -27.34 -36.77 5.28
N PRO A 18 -27.13 -37.03 3.98
CA PRO A 18 -26.31 -38.20 3.66
C PRO A 18 -25.11 -37.87 2.79
N SER A 19 -24.00 -38.54 3.10
CA SER A 19 -22.79 -38.60 2.29
C SER A 19 -22.94 -39.55 1.11
N LEU A 20 -22.18 -39.30 0.05
CA LEU A 20 -21.93 -40.26 -1.03
C LEU A 20 -20.43 -40.22 -1.35
N GLU A 21 -19.69 -41.17 -0.78
CA GLU A 21 -18.29 -41.45 -1.10
C GLU A 21 -18.17 -42.75 -1.92
N ARG A 22 -16.99 -42.89 -2.57
CA ARG A 22 -16.37 -44.10 -3.17
C ARG A 22 -16.57 -44.30 -4.69
N PRO A 23 -15.60 -44.96 -5.37
CA PRO A 23 -14.14 -44.87 -5.17
C PRO A 23 -13.29 -44.94 -6.47
N LEU A 24 -11.97 -44.76 -6.32
CA LEU A 24 -10.88 -45.37 -7.10
C LEU A 24 -10.83 -45.19 -8.65
N ALA A 25 -9.77 -44.54 -9.13
CA ALA A 25 -8.85 -45.14 -10.09
C ALA A 25 -7.47 -44.46 -10.05
N VAL A 26 -6.41 -45.22 -9.75
CA VAL A 26 -5.02 -44.81 -9.98
C VAL A 26 -4.65 -45.20 -11.40
N VAL A 27 -4.18 -44.25 -12.21
CA VAL A 27 -3.44 -44.56 -13.44
C VAL A 27 -2.19 -43.69 -13.47
N SER A 28 -1.05 -44.32 -13.21
CA SER A 28 0.24 -43.79 -13.64
C SER A 28 0.45 -44.14 -15.10
N GLU A 29 0.90 -43.19 -15.93
CA GLU A 29 2.11 -43.38 -16.76
C GLU A 29 2.53 -42.15 -17.59
N ASN A 30 3.85 -41.96 -17.63
CA ASN A 30 4.68 -41.52 -18.75
C ASN A 30 4.55 -40.11 -19.37
N ASN A 31 5.54 -39.29 -18.98
CA ASN A 31 6.26 -38.33 -19.82
C ASN A 31 6.32 -38.67 -21.33
N GLU A 32 6.11 -37.66 -22.18
CA GLU A 32 7.16 -37.26 -23.15
C GLU A 32 6.98 -35.85 -23.75
N HIS A 33 5.75 -35.32 -23.83
CA HIS A 33 5.48 -34.08 -24.59
C HIS A 33 5.95 -32.75 -23.95
N VAL A 34 6.34 -32.72 -22.68
CA VAL A 34 6.70 -31.45 -21.98
C VAL A 34 8.18 -31.04 -22.20
N LYS A 35 9.06 -31.92 -22.70
CA LYS A 35 10.48 -31.60 -22.94
C LYS A 35 10.80 -30.94 -24.28
N LEU A 36 9.86 -30.89 -25.22
CA LEU A 36 10.07 -30.32 -26.56
C LEU A 36 9.76 -28.81 -26.66
N PHE A 37 8.89 -28.27 -25.80
CA PHE A 37 8.50 -26.86 -25.87
C PHE A 37 9.55 -25.87 -25.29
N ASN A 38 10.34 -26.29 -24.31
CA ASN A 38 11.32 -25.40 -23.66
C ASN A 38 12.65 -25.23 -24.43
N ASN A 39 12.96 -26.08 -25.42
CA ASN A 39 14.23 -26.01 -26.16
C ASN A 39 14.18 -25.11 -27.42
N VAL A 40 13.00 -24.69 -27.88
CA VAL A 40 12.86 -23.87 -29.11
C VAL A 40 13.00 -22.36 -28.83
N ILE A 41 12.67 -21.90 -27.62
CA ILE A 41 12.74 -20.48 -27.25
C ILE A 41 14.17 -20.04 -26.86
N TYR A 42 14.99 -20.95 -26.30
CA TYR A 42 16.34 -20.62 -25.83
C TYR A 42 17.38 -20.41 -26.96
N PHE A 43 17.09 -20.83 -28.21
CA PHE A 43 18.06 -20.80 -29.31
C PHE A 43 17.98 -19.56 -30.23
N LYS A 44 17.02 -18.63 -30.02
CA LYS A 44 16.80 -17.49 -30.94
C LYS A 44 17.29 -16.12 -30.44
N TYR A 45 17.93 -16.05 -29.27
CA TYR A 45 18.40 -14.79 -28.65
C TYR A 45 19.91 -14.66 -28.45
N LYS A 46 20.74 -15.54 -29.04
CA LYS A 46 22.21 -15.50 -28.91
C LYS A 46 22.98 -15.08 -30.18
N SER A 47 22.29 -14.69 -31.26
CA SER A 47 22.90 -14.41 -32.58
C SER A 47 22.97 -12.92 -32.97
N LEU A 48 22.71 -11.99 -32.05
CA LEU A 48 22.77 -10.53 -32.30
C LEU A 48 23.82 -9.78 -31.44
N TRP A 49 24.70 -10.51 -30.75
CA TRP A 49 25.81 -9.95 -29.97
C TRP A 49 27.17 -10.54 -30.41
N SER A 50 27.47 -10.42 -31.71
CA SER A 50 28.76 -10.85 -32.27
C SER A 50 29.14 -10.17 -33.59
N ILE A 51 29.03 -8.84 -33.68
CA ILE A 51 29.76 -8.04 -34.68
C ILE A 51 30.40 -6.85 -33.96
N SER A 52 31.70 -6.96 -33.68
CA SER A 52 32.51 -5.90 -33.10
C SER A 52 33.63 -5.51 -34.06
N ARG A 53 33.89 -4.20 -34.21
CA ARG A 53 35.18 -3.55 -34.62
C ARG A 53 35.74 -4.01 -36.00
N THR A 54 36.21 -3.15 -36.91
CA THR A 54 37.22 -2.08 -36.79
C THR A 54 37.16 -1.21 -38.10
N PRO A 55 38.05 -0.21 -38.39
CA PRO A 55 37.64 1.02 -39.10
C PRO A 55 38.09 1.11 -40.57
N CYS A 56 37.62 2.14 -41.29
CA CYS A 56 38.30 2.64 -42.49
C CYS A 56 38.20 4.17 -42.61
N GLN A 57 39.27 4.82 -43.09
CA GLN A 57 39.42 6.28 -43.18
C GLN A 57 39.17 6.83 -44.60
N THR A 58 39.20 8.17 -44.71
CA THR A 58 39.45 9.02 -45.91
C THR A 58 38.43 9.04 -47.06
N MET A 59 37.78 10.20 -47.25
CA MET A 59 38.23 11.22 -48.23
C MET A 59 37.63 12.61 -47.95
N LYS A 60 38.30 13.68 -48.44
CA LYS A 60 37.95 15.12 -48.27
C LYS A 60 37.41 15.73 -49.57
N LYS A 61 36.75 16.90 -49.42
CA LYS A 61 36.50 18.04 -50.38
C LYS A 61 35.00 18.24 -50.69
N SER A 62 34.32 19.25 -50.14
CA SER A 62 34.39 20.72 -50.36
C SER A 62 33.54 21.24 -51.54
N ALA A 63 32.41 21.88 -51.25
CA ALA A 63 31.84 22.97 -52.04
C ALA A 63 30.85 23.79 -51.19
N THR A 64 30.90 25.11 -51.31
CA THR A 64 30.12 26.12 -50.59
C THR A 64 28.85 26.51 -51.33
N TYR A 65 27.72 26.72 -50.64
CA TYR A 65 26.66 27.67 -51.04
C TYR A 65 25.90 28.19 -49.80
N SER A 66 25.35 29.41 -49.90
CA SER A 66 24.87 30.20 -48.75
C SER A 66 23.46 29.84 -48.25
N PRO A 67 23.12 30.10 -46.97
CA PRO A 67 21.84 29.71 -46.38
C PRO A 67 20.92 30.91 -46.10
N GLU A 68 19.99 31.25 -47.00
CA GLU A 68 19.00 32.30 -46.66
C GLU A 68 17.58 32.14 -47.25
N ASN A 69 17.35 31.27 -48.25
CA ASN A 69 16.02 31.06 -48.85
C ASN A 69 15.44 29.63 -48.72
N THR A 70 15.96 28.81 -47.80
CA THR A 70 15.47 27.42 -47.60
C THR A 70 14.79 27.19 -46.24
N VAL A 71 14.87 28.16 -45.31
CA VAL A 71 14.44 27.99 -43.91
C VAL A 71 12.92 28.09 -43.70
N LEU A 72 12.18 28.75 -44.59
CA LEU A 72 10.73 28.99 -44.41
C LEU A 72 9.79 27.91 -45.00
N ILE A 73 10.30 26.91 -45.71
CA ILE A 73 9.47 25.87 -46.37
C ILE A 73 9.64 24.47 -45.73
N LEU A 74 10.70 24.25 -44.93
CA LEU A 74 10.97 22.94 -44.31
C LEU A 74 10.39 22.77 -42.88
N THR A 75 10.14 23.85 -42.15
CA THR A 75 9.71 23.81 -40.74
C THR A 75 8.28 23.28 -40.53
N ASN A 76 7.37 23.45 -41.50
CA ASN A 76 5.99 22.92 -41.41
C ASN A 76 5.78 21.53 -42.05
N LYS A 77 6.77 20.98 -42.79
CA LYS A 77 6.68 19.62 -43.36
C LYS A 77 7.44 18.57 -42.55
N MET A 78 8.50 18.92 -41.82
CA MET A 78 9.20 17.92 -40.98
C MET A 78 8.43 17.49 -39.73
N SER A 79 7.64 18.36 -39.09
CA SER A 79 6.87 17.99 -37.88
C SER A 79 5.90 16.83 -38.13
N ASN A 80 5.12 16.92 -39.23
CA ASN A 80 4.19 15.85 -39.62
C ASN A 80 4.90 14.61 -40.13
N ILE A 81 6.03 14.73 -40.83
CA ILE A 81 6.79 13.58 -41.32
C ILE A 81 7.45 12.84 -40.15
N VAL A 82 8.08 13.51 -39.18
CA VAL A 82 8.70 12.85 -38.02
C VAL A 82 7.65 12.13 -37.17
N THR A 83 6.47 12.73 -36.97
CA THR A 83 5.35 12.10 -36.25
C THR A 83 4.80 10.85 -36.98
N VAL A 84 4.71 10.89 -38.31
CA VAL A 84 4.28 9.74 -39.13
C VAL A 84 5.39 8.67 -39.23
N PHE A 85 6.66 9.06 -39.24
CA PHE A 85 7.80 8.14 -39.39
C PHE A 85 8.15 7.42 -38.09
N LEU A 86 8.06 8.09 -36.93
CA LEU A 86 8.18 7.45 -35.61
C LEU A 86 7.05 6.44 -35.36
N ASN A 87 5.80 6.79 -35.70
CA ASN A 87 4.68 5.85 -35.64
C ASN A 87 4.86 4.65 -36.57
N ARG A 88 5.56 4.80 -37.71
CA ARG A 88 5.74 3.70 -38.67
C ARG A 88 6.62 2.56 -38.14
N HIS A 89 7.61 2.86 -37.31
CA HIS A 89 8.54 1.84 -36.79
C HIS A 89 8.02 1.08 -35.57
N LEU A 90 6.98 1.55 -34.88
CA LEU A 90 6.40 0.82 -33.74
C LEU A 90 5.64 -0.45 -34.15
N TRP A 91 5.12 -0.53 -35.39
CA TRP A 91 4.27 -1.63 -35.84
C TRP A 91 5.05 -2.88 -36.31
N ASP A 92 6.27 -2.71 -36.80
CA ASP A 92 7.08 -3.82 -37.32
C ASP A 92 7.87 -4.55 -36.22
N PHE A 93 8.13 -3.91 -35.07
CA PHE A 93 8.85 -4.50 -33.93
C PHE A 93 7.94 -5.30 -32.98
N GLY A 94 7.36 -6.38 -33.46
CA GLY A 94 6.92 -7.56 -32.66
C GLY A 94 5.72 -7.41 -31.69
N PHE A 95 5.60 -6.30 -30.95
CA PHE A 95 4.72 -6.16 -29.78
C PHE A 95 3.30 -5.66 -30.11
N LEU A 96 3.10 -4.90 -31.19
CA LEU A 96 1.76 -4.52 -31.66
C LEU A 96 1.06 -5.65 -32.44
N LYS A 97 1.79 -6.71 -32.84
CA LYS A 97 1.24 -7.81 -33.62
C LYS A 97 0.13 -8.58 -32.87
N PRO A 98 0.32 -9.06 -31.61
CA PRO A 98 -0.73 -9.72 -30.81
C PRO A 98 -1.93 -8.80 -30.55
N ILE A 99 -1.66 -7.51 -30.40
CA ILE A 99 -2.65 -6.49 -30.06
C ILE A 99 -3.67 -6.32 -31.20
N GLY A 100 -3.20 -6.21 -32.44
CA GLY A 100 -4.05 -6.18 -33.62
C GLY A 100 -4.72 -7.51 -33.97
N THR A 101 -4.07 -8.65 -33.69
CA THR A 101 -4.68 -9.99 -33.89
C THR A 101 -5.98 -10.13 -33.09
N SER A 102 -5.96 -9.77 -31.80
CA SER A 102 -7.13 -9.87 -30.91
C SER A 102 -8.26 -8.94 -31.32
N ALA A 103 -7.93 -7.73 -31.82
CA ALA A 103 -8.93 -6.76 -32.27
C ALA A 103 -9.69 -7.25 -33.50
N ILE A 104 -9.00 -7.87 -34.46
CA ILE A 104 -9.66 -8.49 -35.63
C ILE A 104 -10.47 -9.72 -35.18
N SER A 105 -9.85 -10.66 -34.46
CA SER A 105 -10.51 -11.88 -33.96
C SER A 105 -11.83 -11.59 -33.23
N ASP A 106 -11.81 -10.71 -32.24
CA ASP A 106 -13.00 -10.43 -31.44
C ASP A 106 -14.05 -9.58 -32.19
N THR A 107 -13.64 -8.83 -33.21
CA THR A 107 -14.59 -8.18 -34.14
C THR A 107 -15.27 -9.21 -35.04
N LEU A 108 -14.52 -10.19 -35.57
CA LEU A 108 -15.08 -11.22 -36.45
C LEU A 108 -15.96 -12.22 -35.68
N ARG A 109 -15.60 -12.58 -34.43
CA ARG A 109 -16.47 -13.37 -33.54
C ARG A 109 -17.85 -12.73 -33.29
N LYS A 110 -17.97 -11.40 -33.41
CA LYS A 110 -19.23 -10.65 -33.28
C LYS A 110 -20.05 -10.58 -34.58
N LEU A 111 -19.64 -11.22 -35.67
CA LEU A 111 -20.41 -11.27 -36.92
C LEU A 111 -21.59 -12.27 -36.89
N SER A 112 -21.56 -13.23 -35.96
CA SER A 112 -22.50 -14.36 -35.86
C SER A 112 -22.89 -14.92 -37.24
N ASP A 113 -24.17 -14.84 -37.60
CA ASP A 113 -24.80 -15.43 -38.78
C ASP A 113 -24.32 -14.82 -40.11
N LEU A 114 -23.52 -13.75 -40.04
CA LEU A 114 -23.01 -13.00 -41.20
C LEU A 114 -21.52 -13.25 -41.48
N GLU A 115 -20.90 -14.15 -40.71
CA GLU A 115 -19.55 -14.66 -40.96
C GLU A 115 -19.41 -15.18 -42.41
N TYR A 116 -20.44 -15.84 -42.94
CA TYR A 116 -20.50 -16.30 -44.33
C TYR A 116 -20.30 -15.16 -45.34
N PHE A 117 -20.99 -14.02 -45.16
CA PHE A 117 -20.85 -12.88 -46.08
C PHE A 117 -19.45 -12.26 -45.99
N PHE A 118 -18.90 -12.14 -44.78
CA PHE A 118 -17.52 -11.66 -44.60
C PHE A 118 -16.50 -12.57 -45.31
N LYS A 119 -16.59 -13.89 -45.12
CA LYS A 119 -15.73 -14.87 -45.80
C LYS A 119 -15.91 -14.83 -47.31
N ARG A 120 -17.14 -14.71 -47.81
CA ARG A 120 -17.43 -14.64 -49.25
C ARG A 120 -16.76 -13.43 -49.89
N GLU A 121 -16.86 -12.26 -49.28
CA GLU A 121 -16.19 -11.05 -49.78
C GLU A 121 -14.67 -11.16 -49.69
N LEU A 122 -14.13 -11.77 -48.63
CA LEU A 122 -12.69 -12.01 -48.50
C LEU A 122 -12.17 -12.99 -49.56
N TRP A 123 -12.93 -14.06 -49.84
CA TRP A 123 -12.64 -15.03 -50.90
C TRP A 123 -12.74 -14.40 -52.30
N LEU A 124 -13.77 -13.61 -52.59
CA LEU A 124 -13.93 -12.93 -53.88
C LEU A 124 -12.75 -12.01 -54.22
N HIS A 125 -12.17 -11.33 -53.21
CA HIS A 125 -11.01 -10.45 -53.41
C HIS A 125 -9.67 -11.17 -53.35
N PHE A 126 -9.58 -12.34 -52.69
CA PHE A 126 -8.33 -13.07 -52.47
C PHE A 126 -8.50 -14.61 -52.56
N PRO A 127 -8.99 -15.15 -53.70
CA PRO A 127 -9.45 -16.54 -53.78
C PRO A 127 -8.34 -17.59 -53.67
N GLN A 128 -7.08 -17.21 -53.89
CA GLN A 128 -5.91 -18.09 -53.71
C GLN A 128 -5.39 -18.13 -52.25
N LYS A 129 -5.95 -17.33 -51.34
CA LYS A 129 -5.44 -17.17 -49.97
C LYS A 129 -6.42 -17.57 -48.87
N PHE A 130 -7.72 -17.57 -49.15
CA PHE A 130 -8.77 -17.90 -48.20
C PHE A 130 -9.74 -18.94 -48.78
N ASN A 131 -10.46 -19.65 -47.91
CA ASN A 131 -11.55 -20.54 -48.27
C ASN A 131 -12.75 -20.30 -47.34
N MET A 132 -13.95 -20.67 -47.78
CA MET A 132 -15.20 -20.52 -47.03
C MET A 132 -15.26 -21.39 -45.76
N ASP A 133 -14.57 -22.53 -45.77
CA ASP A 133 -14.58 -23.51 -44.68
C ASP A 133 -13.62 -23.16 -43.52
N MET A 134 -12.79 -22.12 -43.68
CA MET A 134 -11.85 -21.69 -42.64
C MET A 134 -12.61 -21.11 -41.44
N ASP A 135 -12.25 -21.47 -40.20
CA ASP A 135 -12.83 -20.83 -39.01
C ASP A 135 -12.31 -19.40 -38.81
N VAL A 136 -12.92 -18.64 -37.89
CA VAL A 136 -12.53 -17.24 -37.62
C VAL A 136 -11.05 -17.11 -37.26
N VAL A 137 -10.50 -18.06 -36.49
CA VAL A 137 -9.09 -18.05 -36.06
C VAL A 137 -8.16 -18.23 -37.27
N SER A 138 -8.41 -19.26 -38.09
CA SER A 138 -7.69 -19.52 -39.33
C SER A 138 -7.77 -18.35 -40.31
N VAL A 139 -8.93 -17.69 -40.42
CA VAL A 139 -9.09 -16.48 -41.25
C VAL A 139 -8.19 -15.35 -40.73
N VAL A 140 -8.15 -15.10 -39.42
CA VAL A 140 -7.30 -14.07 -38.80
C VAL A 140 -5.82 -14.37 -39.02
N ASP A 141 -5.39 -15.59 -38.69
CA ASP A 141 -4.00 -16.02 -38.83
C ASP A 141 -3.55 -15.91 -40.29
N LYS A 142 -4.35 -16.43 -41.23
CA LYS A 142 -4.01 -16.37 -42.65
C LYS A 142 -3.97 -14.95 -43.21
N LEU A 143 -4.81 -14.08 -42.68
CA LEU A 143 -4.86 -12.65 -43.03
C LEU A 143 -3.69 -11.84 -42.43
N LEU A 144 -2.94 -12.41 -41.48
CA LEU A 144 -1.74 -11.83 -40.85
C LEU A 144 -0.42 -12.52 -41.28
N GLU A 145 -0.49 -13.75 -41.78
CA GLU A 145 0.56 -14.35 -42.62
C GLU A 145 0.65 -13.64 -43.98
N SER A 146 -0.51 -13.36 -44.57
CA SER A 146 -0.62 -12.89 -45.96
C SER A 146 -0.40 -11.40 -46.16
N PHE A 147 -0.55 -10.60 -45.11
CA PHE A 147 -0.55 -9.14 -45.14
C PHE A 147 0.03 -8.57 -43.83
N SER A 148 0.57 -7.34 -43.86
CA SER A 148 0.95 -6.62 -42.64
C SER A 148 -0.29 -6.21 -41.85
N LEU A 149 -0.20 -6.12 -40.53
CA LEU A 149 -1.33 -5.81 -39.65
C LEU A 149 -2.12 -4.55 -40.05
N GLU A 150 -1.44 -3.51 -40.54
CA GLU A 150 -2.10 -2.32 -41.07
C GLU A 150 -2.97 -2.63 -42.30
N LYS A 151 -2.46 -3.43 -43.25
CA LYS A 151 -3.22 -3.88 -44.44
C LYS A 151 -4.36 -4.80 -44.03
N SER A 152 -4.11 -5.72 -43.10
CA SER A 152 -5.09 -6.61 -42.49
C SER A 152 -6.28 -5.84 -41.92
N LEU A 153 -6.04 -4.82 -41.08
CA LEU A 153 -7.08 -3.95 -40.52
C LEU A 153 -7.85 -3.17 -41.60
N ARG A 154 -7.16 -2.67 -42.63
CA ARG A 154 -7.80 -1.98 -43.77
C ARG A 154 -8.72 -2.91 -44.58
N ILE A 155 -8.29 -4.15 -44.86
CA ILE A 155 -9.09 -5.17 -45.56
C ILE A 155 -10.35 -5.51 -44.75
N VAL A 156 -10.19 -5.83 -43.46
CA VAL A 156 -11.31 -6.14 -42.55
C VAL A 156 -12.29 -4.97 -42.50
N LYS A 157 -11.81 -3.74 -42.31
CA LYS A 157 -12.64 -2.53 -42.31
C LYS A 157 -13.40 -2.34 -43.62
N ALA A 158 -12.74 -2.50 -44.77
CA ALA A 158 -13.38 -2.33 -46.08
C ALA A 158 -14.50 -3.37 -46.31
N ILE A 159 -14.28 -4.63 -45.94
CA ILE A 159 -15.30 -5.68 -46.02
C ILE A 159 -16.46 -5.40 -45.07
N LEU A 160 -16.18 -5.01 -43.81
CA LEU A 160 -17.21 -4.66 -42.83
C LEU A 160 -18.10 -3.48 -43.28
N ILE A 161 -17.54 -2.50 -44.01
CA ILE A 161 -18.32 -1.43 -44.65
C ILE A 161 -19.19 -1.99 -45.78
N LYS A 162 -18.62 -2.85 -46.64
CA LYS A 162 -19.31 -3.45 -47.79
C LYS A 162 -20.50 -4.34 -47.39
N ILE A 163 -20.44 -5.01 -46.23
CA ILE A 163 -21.55 -5.79 -45.66
C ILE A 163 -22.46 -4.96 -44.72
N GLU A 164 -22.36 -3.62 -44.76
CA GLU A 164 -23.17 -2.68 -43.98
C GLU A 164 -23.10 -2.89 -42.45
N ARG A 165 -21.91 -3.21 -41.92
CA ARG A 165 -21.67 -3.41 -40.48
C ARG A 165 -20.84 -2.29 -39.87
N ASN A 166 -21.31 -1.06 -40.08
CA ASN A 166 -20.71 0.17 -39.54
C ASN A 166 -20.52 0.17 -38.01
N LYS A 167 -21.39 -0.50 -37.25
CA LYS A 167 -21.20 -0.69 -35.79
C LYS A 167 -19.96 -1.54 -35.46
N LEU A 168 -19.67 -2.58 -36.25
CA LEU A 168 -18.46 -3.40 -36.08
C LEU A 168 -17.20 -2.68 -36.56
N VAL A 169 -17.32 -1.79 -37.55
CA VAL A 169 -16.23 -0.88 -37.95
C VAL A 169 -15.86 0.06 -36.79
N GLN A 170 -16.85 0.71 -36.16
CA GLN A 170 -16.65 1.55 -34.99
C GLN A 170 -16.05 0.76 -33.82
N TYR A 171 -16.56 -0.45 -33.56
CA TYR A 171 -16.03 -1.36 -32.54
C TYR A 171 -14.56 -1.72 -32.77
N LEU A 172 -14.18 -2.12 -33.99
CA LEU A 172 -12.80 -2.41 -34.37
C LEU A 172 -11.88 -1.20 -34.17
N GLN A 173 -12.33 -0.01 -34.59
CA GLN A 173 -11.57 1.23 -34.42
C GLN A 173 -11.38 1.59 -32.94
N ALA A 174 -12.45 1.61 -32.14
CA ALA A 174 -12.38 1.87 -30.70
C ALA A 174 -11.48 0.87 -29.97
N ARG A 175 -11.50 -0.41 -30.38
CA ARG A 175 -10.62 -1.43 -29.82
C ARG A 175 -9.14 -1.23 -30.21
N CYS A 176 -8.85 -0.79 -31.44
CA CYS A 176 -7.50 -0.40 -31.84
C CYS A 176 -7.00 0.83 -31.04
N THR A 177 -7.81 1.89 -30.94
CA THR A 177 -7.46 3.09 -30.16
C THR A 177 -7.19 2.75 -28.70
N ARG A 178 -8.08 2.00 -28.03
CA ARG A 178 -7.88 1.58 -26.63
C ARG A 178 -6.59 0.79 -26.44
N ASN A 179 -6.26 -0.06 -27.40
CA ASN A 179 -5.05 -0.88 -27.39
C ASN A 179 -3.76 -0.06 -27.56
N GLU A 180 -3.74 0.93 -28.46
CA GLU A 180 -2.62 1.87 -28.63
C GLU A 180 -2.42 2.72 -27.36
N VAL A 181 -3.51 3.30 -26.85
CA VAL A 181 -3.48 4.09 -25.62
C VAL A 181 -3.05 3.26 -24.42
N ARG A 182 -3.44 1.98 -24.33
CA ARG A 182 -2.99 1.08 -23.26
C ARG A 182 -1.46 0.92 -23.26
N TYR A 183 -0.86 0.77 -24.44
CA TYR A 183 0.60 0.68 -24.57
C TYR A 183 1.30 1.99 -24.18
N GLU A 184 0.80 3.13 -24.65
CA GLU A 184 1.31 4.46 -24.29
C GLU A 184 1.16 4.75 -22.80
N LEU A 185 0.03 4.36 -22.19
CA LEU A 185 -0.21 4.49 -20.74
C LEU A 185 0.76 3.63 -19.95
N LYS A 186 1.01 2.36 -20.34
CA LYS A 186 2.03 1.53 -19.68
C LYS A 186 3.41 2.18 -19.73
N LYS A 187 3.81 2.71 -20.89
CA LYS A 187 5.09 3.43 -21.03
C LYS A 187 5.13 4.66 -20.13
N PHE A 188 4.07 5.48 -20.13
CA PHE A 188 3.95 6.66 -19.28
C PHE A 188 4.01 6.30 -17.78
N LEU A 189 3.41 5.17 -17.36
CA LEU A 189 3.50 4.70 -15.98
C LEU A 189 4.92 4.20 -15.63
N LYS A 190 5.65 3.55 -16.54
CA LYS A 190 7.08 3.22 -16.35
C LYS A 190 7.92 4.49 -16.13
N GLU A 191 7.60 5.57 -16.83
CA GLU A 191 8.29 6.86 -16.68
C GLU A 191 7.88 7.58 -15.38
N LYS A 192 6.58 7.75 -15.12
CA LYS A 192 6.02 8.41 -13.92
C LYS A 192 6.44 7.71 -12.62
N TYR A 193 6.46 6.38 -12.59
CA TYR A 193 6.87 5.58 -11.44
C TYR A 193 8.25 4.96 -11.63
N SER A 194 9.17 5.65 -12.32
CA SER A 194 10.47 5.09 -12.69
C SER A 194 11.28 4.49 -11.52
N ASP A 195 11.12 4.97 -10.29
CA ASP A 195 11.77 4.39 -9.11
C ASP A 195 11.30 2.96 -8.74
N LEU A 196 10.15 2.50 -9.25
CA LEU A 196 9.68 1.11 -9.15
C LEU A 196 10.31 0.20 -10.22
N PHE A 197 10.66 0.77 -11.38
CA PHE A 197 11.14 0.05 -12.57
C PHE A 197 12.65 0.21 -12.83
N LYS A 198 13.36 0.99 -12.00
CA LYS A 198 14.82 1.13 -12.04
C LYS A 198 15.50 -0.04 -11.34
N ASP A 199 16.06 -0.94 -12.12
CA ASP A 199 17.19 -1.76 -11.69
C ASP A 199 18.41 -0.84 -11.55
N GLY A 200 18.73 -0.47 -10.31
CA GLY A 200 19.83 0.45 -10.02
C GLY A 200 21.16 -0.27 -9.82
N THR A 201 22.27 0.43 -9.95
CA THR A 201 23.53 0.06 -9.29
C THR A 201 23.68 0.89 -8.02
N SER A 202 23.87 0.22 -6.89
CA SER A 202 24.26 0.85 -5.61
C SER A 202 25.74 0.57 -5.33
N ASP A 203 26.35 1.25 -4.36
CA ASP A 203 27.76 1.03 -4.00
C ASP A 203 28.04 -0.39 -3.46
N ASP A 204 27.01 -1.15 -3.05
CA ASP A 204 27.08 -2.58 -2.68
C ASP A 204 26.81 -3.54 -3.86
N GLY A 205 26.66 -3.04 -5.08
CA GLY A 205 26.24 -3.80 -6.27
C GLY A 205 24.81 -3.49 -6.73
N GLU A 206 24.24 -4.34 -7.60
CA GLU A 206 22.88 -4.14 -8.14
C GLU A 206 21.84 -3.96 -7.01
N LYS A 207 21.06 -2.88 -7.09
CA LYS A 207 19.87 -2.66 -6.28
C LYS A 207 18.81 -3.67 -6.77
N PRO A 208 18.28 -4.54 -5.88
CA PRO A 208 17.25 -5.51 -6.27
C PRO A 208 16.00 -4.79 -6.82
N SER A 209 15.30 -5.42 -7.77
CA SER A 209 14.11 -4.83 -8.39
C SER A 209 12.99 -4.68 -7.36
N PHE A 210 11.99 -3.84 -7.65
CA PHE A 210 10.84 -3.70 -6.75
C PHE A 210 10.14 -5.05 -6.49
N SER A 211 10.06 -5.94 -7.49
CA SER A 211 9.44 -7.25 -7.33
C SER A 211 10.27 -8.23 -6.48
N ASP A 212 11.60 -8.08 -6.45
CA ASP A 212 12.47 -8.92 -5.63
C ASP A 212 12.37 -8.56 -4.14
N VAL A 213 12.15 -7.28 -3.83
CA VAL A 213 12.01 -6.77 -2.45
C VAL A 213 10.56 -6.83 -1.95
N PHE A 214 9.58 -6.73 -2.85
CA PHE A 214 8.17 -6.76 -2.47
C PHE A 214 7.79 -8.08 -1.78
N THR A 215 7.08 -7.95 -0.65
CA THR A 215 6.59 -9.07 0.15
C THR A 215 5.09 -8.92 0.31
N ASP A 216 4.36 -10.02 0.20
CA ASP A 216 2.90 -9.99 0.23
C ASP A 216 2.36 -9.46 1.57
N LEU A 217 1.27 -8.71 1.49
CA LEU A 217 0.63 -8.05 2.62
C LEU A 217 -0.64 -8.83 2.98
N TYR A 218 -0.87 -9.05 4.27
CA TYR A 218 -2.09 -9.70 4.73
C TYR A 218 -3.29 -8.76 4.58
N ILE A 219 -4.22 -9.15 3.71
CA ILE A 219 -5.48 -8.46 3.47
C ILE A 219 -6.62 -9.39 3.91
N SER A 220 -7.53 -8.89 4.74
CA SER A 220 -8.71 -9.58 5.27
C SER A 220 -9.97 -9.12 4.53
N SER A 221 -10.87 -10.06 4.21
CA SER A 221 -12.22 -9.77 3.70
C SER A 221 -13.12 -9.05 4.71
N ASN A 222 -12.82 -9.16 6.00
CA ASN A 222 -13.58 -8.50 7.07
C ASN A 222 -12.86 -7.21 7.48
N SER A 223 -13.63 -6.15 7.67
CA SER A 223 -13.21 -4.89 8.29
C SER A 223 -13.26 -4.95 9.82
N ASN A 224 -12.75 -3.92 10.51
CA ASN A 224 -12.81 -3.76 11.96
C ASN A 224 -12.13 -4.90 12.75
N ASN A 225 -10.91 -5.27 12.38
CA ASN A 225 -10.09 -6.20 13.16
C ASN A 225 -9.50 -5.55 14.43
N GLY A 226 -9.25 -4.24 14.38
CA GLY A 226 -8.63 -3.46 15.46
C GLY A 226 -7.10 -3.36 15.34
N PRO A 227 -6.43 -2.66 16.26
CA PRO A 227 -4.97 -2.62 16.33
C PRO A 227 -4.39 -3.99 16.69
N ASN A 228 -3.11 -4.22 16.38
CA ASN A 228 -2.37 -5.33 16.97
C ASN A 228 -2.23 -5.07 18.50
N ILE A 229 -2.40 -6.14 19.28
CA ILE A 229 -2.37 -6.17 20.74
C ILE A 229 -1.35 -7.18 21.29
N GLU A 230 -0.55 -7.81 20.42
CA GLU A 230 0.61 -8.64 20.79
C GLU A 230 1.54 -7.86 21.72
N HIS A 231 1.84 -8.40 22.90
CA HIS A 231 2.60 -7.66 23.92
C HIS A 231 3.53 -8.60 24.72
N GLU A 232 4.68 -8.08 25.16
CA GLU A 232 5.74 -8.90 25.78
C GLU A 232 5.42 -9.30 27.23
N VAL A 233 4.83 -8.39 27.99
CA VAL A 233 4.49 -8.55 29.42
C VAL A 233 2.99 -8.80 29.66
N LEU A 234 2.14 -7.87 29.21
CA LEU A 234 0.69 -7.87 29.40
C LEU A 234 -0.08 -8.79 28.45
N THR A 235 -1.23 -9.30 28.90
CA THR A 235 -2.30 -9.83 28.05
C THR A 235 -3.37 -8.75 27.88
N ILE A 236 -3.42 -8.13 26.71
CA ILE A 236 -4.35 -7.03 26.44
C ILE A 236 -5.67 -7.59 25.90
N PRO A 237 -6.85 -7.23 26.47
CA PRO A 237 -8.13 -7.73 25.98
C PRO A 237 -8.40 -7.31 24.53
N LYS A 238 -8.84 -8.26 23.69
CA LYS A 238 -9.27 -7.95 22.32
C LYS A 238 -10.45 -6.99 22.33
N LEU A 239 -10.42 -5.98 21.46
CA LEU A 239 -11.06 -4.69 21.73
C LEU A 239 -12.54 -4.61 21.30
N ASN A 240 -13.32 -5.68 21.44
CA ASN A 240 -14.71 -5.81 20.92
C ASN A 240 -14.77 -5.53 19.41
N THR A 241 -13.79 -6.08 18.70
CA THR A 241 -13.65 -6.14 17.24
C THR A 241 -13.96 -7.57 16.78
N ASN A 242 -14.06 -7.82 15.47
CA ASN A 242 -14.39 -9.16 14.97
C ASN A 242 -13.49 -10.25 15.57
N ASP A 243 -14.10 -11.31 16.14
CA ASP A 243 -13.38 -12.33 16.93
C ASP A 243 -12.32 -13.06 16.11
N GLU A 244 -12.55 -13.24 14.80
CA GLU A 244 -11.57 -13.77 13.85
C GLU A 244 -11.43 -12.83 12.63
N PRO A 245 -10.21 -12.70 12.06
CA PRO A 245 -10.01 -12.04 10.78
C PRO A 245 -10.84 -12.71 9.67
N GLY A 246 -11.21 -11.92 8.66
CA GLY A 246 -11.86 -12.46 7.47
C GLY A 246 -10.93 -13.33 6.65
N THR A 247 -11.49 -14.00 5.65
CA THR A 247 -10.72 -14.83 4.72
C THR A 247 -9.58 -14.01 4.10
N PRO A 248 -8.35 -14.56 4.00
CA PRO A 248 -7.24 -13.89 3.34
C PRO A 248 -7.54 -13.61 1.87
N ILE A 249 -7.23 -12.39 1.42
CA ILE A 249 -7.35 -11.96 0.02
C ILE A 249 -5.96 -11.74 -0.56
N SER A 250 -5.65 -12.34 -1.70
CA SER A 250 -4.40 -12.06 -2.41
C SER A 250 -4.45 -10.70 -3.10
N LEU A 251 -3.34 -9.95 -3.11
CA LEU A 251 -3.26 -8.69 -3.85
C LEU A 251 -3.50 -8.89 -5.36
N LYS A 252 -3.10 -10.06 -5.91
CA LYS A 252 -3.36 -10.43 -7.32
C LYS A 252 -4.84 -10.62 -7.62
N ASP A 253 -5.64 -11.04 -6.64
CA ASP A 253 -7.09 -11.15 -6.79
C ASP A 253 -7.76 -9.79 -6.95
N LEU A 254 -7.18 -8.71 -6.41
CA LEU A 254 -7.65 -7.34 -6.62
C LEU A 254 -7.40 -6.81 -8.04
N LEU A 255 -6.64 -7.53 -8.87
CA LEU A 255 -6.56 -7.27 -10.31
C LEU A 255 -7.49 -8.18 -11.13
N ASN A 256 -8.02 -9.27 -10.56
CA ASN A 256 -8.82 -10.24 -11.30
C ASN A 256 -10.22 -9.67 -11.59
N PRO A 257 -10.56 -9.32 -12.84
CA PRO A 257 -11.84 -8.71 -13.11
C PRO A 257 -13.03 -9.63 -12.85
N GLY A 258 -12.89 -10.96 -12.88
CA GLY A 258 -13.98 -11.87 -12.49
C GLY A 258 -14.43 -11.58 -11.06
N LYS A 259 -13.47 -11.58 -10.12
CA LYS A 259 -13.70 -11.25 -8.71
C LYS A 259 -14.15 -9.79 -8.52
N LEU A 260 -13.56 -8.83 -9.25
CA LEU A 260 -13.95 -7.42 -9.16
C LEU A 260 -15.39 -7.13 -9.64
N TYR A 261 -15.90 -7.88 -10.62
CA TYR A 261 -17.27 -7.70 -11.15
C TYR A 261 -18.32 -8.63 -10.52
N GLU A 262 -17.90 -9.69 -9.80
CA GLU A 262 -18.77 -10.43 -8.86
C GLU A 262 -19.15 -9.56 -7.65
N ILE A 263 -18.24 -8.67 -7.22
CA ILE A 263 -18.52 -7.63 -6.24
C ILE A 263 -19.55 -6.66 -6.84
N ARG A 264 -20.75 -6.61 -6.25
CA ARG A 264 -21.89 -5.74 -6.67
C ARG A 264 -21.65 -4.22 -6.48
N SER A 265 -20.40 -3.81 -6.25
CA SER A 265 -19.99 -2.47 -5.86
C SER A 265 -18.84 -2.01 -6.75
N ASN A 266 -19.03 -0.91 -7.49
CA ASN A 266 -17.97 -0.31 -8.32
C ASN A 266 -16.82 0.32 -7.49
N VAL A 267 -16.88 0.25 -6.15
CA VAL A 267 -15.91 0.87 -5.25
C VAL A 267 -15.53 -0.12 -4.13
N ILE A 268 -14.23 -0.42 -4.06
CA ILE A 268 -13.60 -1.22 -3.01
C ILE A 268 -12.80 -0.27 -2.12
N MET A 269 -13.05 -0.33 -0.80
CA MET A 269 -12.31 0.45 0.19
C MET A 269 -11.27 -0.43 0.88
N LEU A 270 -10.00 -0.15 0.62
CA LEU A 270 -8.85 -0.78 1.26
C LEU A 270 -8.37 0.08 2.43
N HIS A 271 -8.80 -0.28 3.65
CA HIS A 271 -8.40 0.44 4.86
C HIS A 271 -7.30 -0.28 5.65
N GLY A 272 -6.65 0.44 6.56
CA GLY A 272 -5.65 -0.12 7.47
C GLY A 272 -4.88 0.95 8.22
N ALA A 273 -4.09 0.56 9.21
CA ALA A 273 -3.30 1.48 10.06
C ALA A 273 -2.24 2.28 9.27
N ALA A 274 -1.68 3.31 9.92
CA ALA A 274 -0.53 4.02 9.37
C ALA A 274 0.67 3.06 9.22
N GLY A 275 1.36 3.11 8.09
CA GLY A 275 2.50 2.21 7.82
C GLY A 275 2.14 0.75 7.47
N SER A 276 0.86 0.39 7.31
CA SER A 276 0.41 -0.98 7.01
C SER A 276 0.72 -1.50 5.59
N GLY A 277 1.23 -0.66 4.69
CA GLY A 277 1.60 -1.04 3.32
C GLY A 277 0.65 -0.60 2.19
N LYS A 278 -0.41 0.17 2.47
CA LYS A 278 -1.46 0.54 1.47
C LYS A 278 -0.91 1.10 0.16
N SER A 279 -0.10 2.15 0.21
CA SER A 279 0.52 2.74 -0.99
C SER A 279 1.49 1.78 -1.69
N THR A 280 2.18 0.92 -0.95
CA THR A 280 3.06 -0.13 -1.51
C THR A 280 2.25 -1.18 -2.28
N ALA A 281 1.04 -1.51 -1.82
CA ALA A 281 0.14 -2.37 -2.58
C ALA A 281 -0.35 -1.70 -3.87
N ILE A 282 -0.68 -0.41 -3.85
CA ILE A 282 -1.00 0.36 -5.07
C ILE A 282 0.19 0.33 -6.05
N GLN A 283 1.42 0.54 -5.56
CA GLN A 283 2.64 0.44 -6.36
C GLN A 283 2.83 -0.96 -6.98
N LYS A 284 2.55 -2.04 -6.25
CA LYS A 284 2.60 -3.42 -6.77
C LYS A 284 1.51 -3.70 -7.80
N LEU A 285 0.29 -3.20 -7.61
CA LEU A 285 -0.80 -3.31 -8.60
C LEU A 285 -0.44 -2.59 -9.92
N ILE A 286 0.20 -1.42 -9.83
CA ILE A 286 0.73 -0.70 -11.01
C ILE A 286 1.82 -1.54 -11.69
N TYR A 287 2.80 -2.03 -10.93
CA TYR A 287 3.92 -2.83 -11.44
C TYR A 287 3.43 -4.11 -12.15
N ASP A 288 2.53 -4.87 -11.52
CA ASP A 288 2.02 -6.15 -12.04
C ASP A 288 1.16 -6.00 -13.30
N TRP A 289 0.49 -4.87 -13.46
CA TRP A 289 -0.19 -4.53 -14.71
C TRP A 289 0.79 -4.06 -15.78
N VAL A 290 1.77 -3.24 -15.42
CA VAL A 290 2.74 -2.64 -16.35
C VAL A 290 3.69 -3.69 -16.95
N GLU A 291 4.18 -4.64 -16.15
CA GLU A 291 5.08 -5.73 -16.59
C GLU A 291 4.34 -7.00 -17.07
N ASP A 292 3.01 -6.95 -17.21
CA ASP A 292 2.18 -8.11 -17.62
C ASP A 292 2.38 -9.36 -16.72
N GLN A 293 2.74 -9.17 -15.44
CA GLN A 293 2.89 -10.24 -14.44
C GLN A 293 1.55 -10.73 -13.86
N SER A 294 0.43 -10.23 -14.39
CA SER A 294 -0.91 -10.51 -13.93
C SER A 294 -1.78 -10.97 -15.10
N ASP A 295 -2.45 -12.12 -14.97
CA ASP A 295 -3.33 -12.73 -15.99
C ASP A 295 -4.65 -11.96 -16.14
N THR A 296 -4.56 -10.66 -16.41
CA THR A 296 -5.65 -9.71 -16.24
C THR A 296 -6.25 -9.29 -17.57
N SER A 297 -7.56 -9.46 -17.71
CA SER A 297 -8.31 -8.89 -18.84
C SER A 297 -8.65 -7.41 -18.66
N LEU A 298 -7.79 -6.66 -17.94
CA LEU A 298 -7.94 -5.22 -17.71
C LEU A 298 -7.38 -4.43 -18.91
N ASN A 299 -8.19 -3.53 -19.44
CA ASN A 299 -7.79 -2.60 -20.51
C ASN A 299 -6.95 -1.46 -19.95
N PHE A 300 -7.29 -0.95 -18.77
CA PHE A 300 -6.60 0.18 -18.14
C PHE A 300 -6.49 -0.01 -16.62
N VAL A 301 -5.31 0.27 -16.08
CA VAL A 301 -5.10 0.51 -14.64
C VAL A 301 -4.62 1.95 -14.52
N ILE A 302 -5.39 2.78 -13.81
CA ILE A 302 -5.16 4.24 -13.75
C ILE A 302 -4.99 4.65 -12.29
N PRO A 303 -3.76 4.88 -11.82
CA PRO A 303 -3.52 5.36 -10.46
C PRO A 303 -3.80 6.85 -10.31
N ILE A 304 -4.39 7.26 -9.19
CA ILE A 304 -4.76 8.66 -8.92
C ILE A 304 -4.53 8.93 -7.44
N ALA A 305 -3.45 9.62 -7.09
CA ALA A 305 -3.25 10.04 -5.71
C ALA A 305 -4.16 11.22 -5.37
N PHE A 306 -4.81 11.23 -4.20
CA PHE A 306 -5.66 12.37 -3.79
C PHE A 306 -4.87 13.67 -3.60
N THR A 307 -3.56 13.57 -3.38
CA THR A 307 -2.61 14.69 -3.38
C THR A 307 -2.44 15.30 -4.78
N GLU A 308 -2.40 14.49 -5.85
CA GLU A 308 -2.38 14.99 -7.24
C GLU A 308 -3.68 15.70 -7.60
N LEU A 309 -4.82 15.31 -7.02
CA LEU A 309 -6.11 15.94 -7.29
C LEU A 309 -6.20 17.38 -6.75
N LYS A 310 -5.39 17.77 -5.76
CA LYS A 310 -5.38 19.14 -5.19
C LYS A 310 -5.04 20.22 -6.22
N GLN A 311 -4.30 19.89 -7.28
CA GLN A 311 -3.99 20.85 -8.35
C GLN A 311 -5.23 21.34 -9.13
N PHE A 312 -6.38 20.66 -8.99
CA PHE A 312 -7.65 21.02 -9.62
C PHE A 312 -8.59 21.78 -8.67
N GLU A 313 -8.11 22.17 -7.49
CA GLU A 313 -8.86 23.00 -6.57
C GLU A 313 -9.19 24.39 -7.17
N GLY A 314 -10.32 24.97 -6.77
CA GLY A 314 -10.87 26.19 -7.37
C GLY A 314 -11.39 26.04 -8.82
N SER A 315 -11.07 24.95 -9.51
CA SER A 315 -11.47 24.72 -10.90
C SER A 315 -12.76 23.89 -11.02
N ARG A 316 -13.54 24.10 -12.09
CA ARG A 316 -14.65 23.22 -12.49
C ARG A 316 -14.24 22.38 -13.68
N MET A 317 -14.09 21.07 -13.48
CA MET A 317 -13.71 20.12 -14.52
C MET A 317 -14.56 18.86 -14.43
N SER A 318 -14.56 18.08 -15.50
CA SER A 318 -15.13 16.76 -15.53
C SER A 318 -14.12 15.69 -15.08
N PHE A 319 -14.60 14.50 -14.69
CA PHE A 319 -13.70 13.41 -14.31
C PHE A 319 -12.81 12.99 -15.48
N LEU A 320 -13.34 12.97 -16.71
CA LEU A 320 -12.58 12.67 -17.92
C LEU A 320 -11.47 13.70 -18.19
N GLU A 321 -11.72 15.00 -17.96
CA GLU A 321 -10.69 16.04 -18.07
C GLU A 321 -9.58 15.90 -17.00
N VAL A 322 -9.93 15.47 -15.79
CA VAL A 322 -8.93 15.11 -14.76
C VAL A 322 -8.05 13.95 -15.26
N LEU A 323 -8.65 12.89 -15.81
CA LEU A 323 -7.92 11.75 -16.38
C LEU A 323 -7.00 12.18 -17.53
N HIS A 324 -7.49 13.00 -18.47
CA HIS A 324 -6.73 13.51 -19.62
C HIS A 324 -5.58 14.44 -19.23
N THR A 325 -5.71 15.16 -18.11
CA THR A 325 -4.68 16.07 -17.59
C THR A 325 -3.59 15.31 -16.83
N LEU A 326 -3.98 14.34 -15.98
CA LEU A 326 -3.03 13.49 -15.24
C LEU A 326 -2.31 12.48 -16.16
N TYR A 327 -2.98 12.04 -17.23
CA TYR A 327 -2.50 11.02 -18.16
C TYR A 327 -2.74 11.44 -19.62
N PRO A 328 -1.81 12.19 -20.24
CA PRO A 328 -1.92 12.61 -21.63
C PRO A 328 -2.24 11.50 -22.65
N PRO A 329 -1.76 10.24 -22.50
CA PRO A 329 -2.18 9.14 -23.39
C PRO A 329 -3.69 8.91 -23.44
N LEU A 330 -4.41 9.19 -22.34
CA LEU A 330 -5.87 9.01 -22.26
C LEU A 330 -6.67 10.02 -23.08
N GLN A 331 -6.07 11.09 -23.62
CA GLN A 331 -6.79 12.12 -24.42
C GLN A 331 -7.55 11.54 -25.64
N ARG A 332 -7.14 10.36 -26.13
CA ARG A 332 -7.81 9.64 -27.24
C ARG A 332 -8.97 8.74 -26.78
N ILE A 333 -9.23 8.65 -25.48
CA ILE A 333 -10.27 7.83 -24.86
C ILE A 333 -11.46 8.72 -24.48
N THR A 334 -12.65 8.34 -24.93
CA THR A 334 -13.90 9.01 -24.59
C THR A 334 -14.64 8.29 -23.45
N GLU A 335 -15.63 8.95 -22.87
CA GLU A 335 -16.61 8.35 -21.94
C GLU A 335 -17.18 7.03 -22.47
N LYS A 336 -17.48 6.95 -23.77
CA LYS A 336 -18.03 5.74 -24.43
C LYS A 336 -17.02 4.60 -24.54
N ASP A 337 -15.72 4.90 -24.58
CA ASP A 337 -14.66 3.91 -24.62
C ASP A 337 -14.43 3.31 -23.22
N LEU A 338 -14.58 4.11 -22.16
CA LEU A 338 -14.55 3.62 -20.77
C LEU A 338 -15.81 2.80 -20.46
N GLY A 339 -17.00 3.34 -20.78
CA GLY A 339 -18.31 2.72 -20.57
C GLY A 339 -18.63 1.50 -21.42
N CYS A 340 -17.67 0.98 -22.19
CA CYS A 340 -17.89 -0.18 -23.05
C CYS A 340 -17.75 -1.49 -22.25
N THR A 341 -18.65 -2.46 -22.47
CA THR A 341 -18.67 -3.72 -21.70
C THR A 341 -17.45 -4.62 -21.90
N ASP A 342 -16.65 -4.39 -22.94
CA ASP A 342 -15.35 -5.03 -23.15
C ASP A 342 -14.15 -4.12 -22.78
N CYS A 343 -14.41 -3.03 -22.05
CA CYS A 343 -13.43 -2.14 -21.48
C CYS A 343 -13.43 -2.25 -19.95
N LYS A 344 -12.52 -3.06 -19.41
CA LYS A 344 -12.39 -3.24 -17.97
C LYS A 344 -11.34 -2.29 -17.44
N THR A 345 -11.76 -1.31 -16.64
CA THR A 345 -10.90 -0.26 -16.10
C THR A 345 -10.85 -0.35 -14.57
N LEU A 346 -9.65 -0.32 -14.01
CA LEU A 346 -9.41 -0.25 -12.57
C LEU A 346 -8.76 1.09 -12.23
N PHE A 347 -9.45 1.91 -11.44
CA PHE A 347 -8.92 3.15 -10.90
C PHE A 347 -8.30 2.88 -9.52
N LEU A 348 -7.01 3.22 -9.35
CA LEU A 348 -6.28 3.00 -8.10
C LEU A 348 -6.12 4.32 -7.36
N PHE A 349 -7.08 4.66 -6.50
CA PHE A 349 -7.08 5.90 -5.73
C PHE A 349 -6.28 5.74 -4.44
N ASP A 350 -5.15 6.44 -4.29
CA ASP A 350 -4.30 6.35 -3.09
C ASP A 350 -4.44 7.58 -2.18
N GLY A 351 -4.67 7.33 -0.88
CA GLY A 351 -4.65 8.33 0.18
C GLY A 351 -5.92 9.17 0.30
N LEU A 352 -7.12 8.57 0.37
CA LEU A 352 -8.38 9.32 0.57
C LEU A 352 -8.32 10.22 1.81
N ASP A 353 -7.62 9.77 2.86
CA ASP A 353 -7.37 10.54 4.07
C ASP A 353 -6.47 11.77 3.86
N GLU A 354 -5.77 11.91 2.73
CA GLU A 354 -4.86 13.03 2.43
C GLU A 354 -5.52 14.21 1.68
N HIS A 355 -6.78 14.04 1.26
CA HIS A 355 -7.60 15.12 0.70
C HIS A 355 -7.88 16.20 1.76
N GLU A 356 -7.99 17.48 1.35
CA GLU A 356 -7.95 18.61 2.30
C GLU A 356 -9.03 18.54 3.40
N GLY A 357 -8.57 18.60 4.66
CA GLY A 357 -9.33 18.93 5.85
C GLY A 357 -10.68 18.24 6.00
N CYS A 358 -10.74 17.16 6.80
CA CYS A 358 -11.92 16.34 7.11
C CYS A 358 -13.10 17.05 7.83
N LYS A 359 -13.55 18.22 7.36
CA LYS A 359 -14.96 18.58 7.37
C LYS A 359 -15.65 17.56 6.46
N ALA A 360 -16.55 16.76 7.04
CA ALA A 360 -17.12 15.60 6.39
C ALA A 360 -17.57 15.89 4.95
N PHE A 361 -17.19 15.01 4.00
CA PHE A 361 -17.66 15.08 2.62
C PHE A 361 -19.18 15.30 2.62
N ASN A 362 -19.66 16.39 2.03
CA ASN A 362 -21.09 16.69 2.08
C ASN A 362 -21.84 15.93 0.99
N PHE A 363 -21.98 14.61 1.18
CA PHE A 363 -22.72 13.75 0.27
C PHE A 363 -24.18 14.20 0.11
N ASN A 364 -24.80 14.75 1.16
CA ASN A 364 -26.22 15.15 1.15
C ASN A 364 -26.51 16.35 0.23
N SER A 365 -25.61 17.34 0.16
CA SER A 365 -25.79 18.53 -0.68
C SER A 365 -24.97 18.51 -1.97
N THR A 366 -24.20 17.45 -2.23
CA THR A 366 -23.39 17.35 -3.46
C THR A 366 -24.22 16.77 -4.60
N GLU A 367 -24.29 17.53 -5.69
CA GLU A 367 -24.88 17.19 -6.97
C GLU A 367 -24.50 15.76 -7.44
N LEU A 368 -25.51 14.98 -7.83
CA LEU A 368 -25.33 13.62 -8.33
C LEU A 368 -24.94 13.66 -9.81
N VAL A 369 -23.73 13.21 -10.11
CA VAL A 369 -23.17 13.19 -11.47
C VAL A 369 -22.97 11.75 -11.91
N PHE A 370 -23.54 11.40 -13.07
CA PHE A 370 -23.46 10.07 -13.68
C PHE A 370 -22.62 10.01 -14.95
N SER A 371 -22.23 11.18 -15.50
CA SER A 371 -21.42 11.30 -16.70
C SER A 371 -20.03 11.79 -16.34
N SER A 372 -19.01 11.05 -16.76
CA SER A 372 -17.60 11.42 -16.62
C SER A 372 -17.22 12.70 -17.36
N THR A 373 -18.04 13.19 -18.30
CA THR A 373 -17.85 14.48 -19.02
C THR A 373 -18.50 15.69 -18.37
N HIS A 374 -19.34 15.52 -17.34
CA HIS A 374 -20.04 16.62 -16.68
C HIS A 374 -19.14 17.36 -15.67
N LYS A 375 -19.16 18.71 -15.69
CA LYS A 375 -18.18 19.55 -14.97
C LYS A 375 -18.63 20.02 -13.59
N VAL A 376 -17.94 19.54 -12.55
CA VAL A 376 -18.14 19.94 -11.15
C VAL A 376 -16.82 20.43 -10.52
N GLY A 377 -16.90 21.02 -9.32
CA GLY A 377 -15.71 21.29 -8.53
C GLY A 377 -15.08 20.01 -8.00
N LEU A 378 -13.79 20.06 -7.63
CA LEU A 378 -13.01 18.92 -7.13
C LEU A 378 -13.75 18.06 -6.08
N HIS A 379 -14.37 18.68 -5.07
CA HIS A 379 -15.17 17.98 -4.06
C HIS A 379 -16.30 17.13 -4.67
N GLY A 380 -16.99 17.67 -5.69
CA GLY A 380 -18.03 16.97 -6.44
C GLY A 380 -17.53 15.79 -7.26
N ILE A 381 -16.31 15.88 -7.80
CA ILE A 381 -15.64 14.75 -8.48
C ILE A 381 -15.39 13.63 -7.46
N VAL A 382 -14.74 13.96 -6.33
CA VAL A 382 -14.41 12.98 -5.29
C VAL A 382 -15.65 12.28 -4.75
N VAL A 383 -16.71 13.01 -4.42
CA VAL A 383 -17.97 12.41 -3.92
C VAL A 383 -18.61 11.48 -4.95
N ASN A 384 -18.66 11.85 -6.22
CA ASN A 384 -19.29 11.00 -7.25
C ASN A 384 -18.40 9.81 -7.66
N VAL A 385 -17.08 9.90 -7.49
CA VAL A 385 -16.14 8.75 -7.53
C VAL A 385 -16.42 7.79 -6.37
N LEU A 386 -16.56 8.30 -5.13
CA LEU A 386 -16.85 7.46 -3.95
C LEU A 386 -18.24 6.80 -4.01
N ARG A 387 -19.21 7.41 -4.71
CA ARG A 387 -20.52 6.83 -5.06
C ARG A 387 -20.46 5.84 -6.24
N GLY A 388 -19.32 5.72 -6.92
CA GLY A 388 -19.11 4.88 -8.10
C GLY A 388 -19.89 5.29 -9.34
N LYS A 389 -20.37 6.55 -9.41
CA LYS A 389 -21.30 7.01 -10.47
C LYS A 389 -20.62 7.51 -11.73
N VAL A 390 -19.42 8.09 -11.62
CA VAL A 390 -18.63 8.61 -12.77
C VAL A 390 -17.57 7.62 -13.27
N LEU A 391 -17.60 6.37 -12.82
CA LEU A 391 -16.56 5.38 -13.13
C LEU A 391 -16.81 4.62 -14.45
N GLU A 392 -17.92 4.87 -15.14
CA GLU A 392 -18.23 4.32 -16.48
C GLU A 392 -18.02 2.79 -16.58
N GLY A 393 -18.57 2.01 -15.63
CA GLY A 393 -18.40 0.55 -15.61
C GLY A 393 -17.01 0.05 -15.19
N GLY A 394 -16.09 0.95 -14.87
CA GLY A 394 -14.86 0.65 -14.15
C GLY A 394 -15.08 0.45 -12.64
N VAL A 395 -14.07 -0.10 -12.00
CA VAL A 395 -14.01 -0.31 -10.53
C VAL A 395 -12.95 0.63 -9.94
N ALA A 396 -13.21 1.22 -8.78
CA ALA A 396 -12.24 2.00 -8.02
C ALA A 396 -11.78 1.24 -6.78
N LEU A 397 -10.47 1.01 -6.65
CA LEU A 397 -9.85 0.62 -5.39
C LEU A 397 -9.36 1.90 -4.69
N VAL A 398 -9.94 2.20 -3.53
CA VAL A 398 -9.69 3.44 -2.78
C VAL A 398 -8.97 3.10 -1.48
N THR A 399 -7.73 3.56 -1.30
CA THR A 399 -7.00 3.39 -0.04
C THR A 399 -7.38 4.49 0.96
N THR A 400 -7.50 4.12 2.23
CA THR A 400 -7.90 5.07 3.29
C THR A 400 -7.49 4.59 4.69
N ARG A 401 -7.72 5.42 5.71
CA ARG A 401 -7.73 5.01 7.13
C ARG A 401 -9.14 4.61 7.56
N PRO A 402 -9.30 3.75 8.58
CA PRO A 402 -10.62 3.25 8.97
C PRO A 402 -11.62 4.37 9.33
N MET A 403 -11.15 5.49 9.89
CA MET A 403 -11.93 6.72 10.18
C MET A 403 -12.88 7.15 9.06
N MET A 404 -12.44 7.13 7.78
CA MET A 404 -13.29 7.62 6.69
C MET A 404 -14.42 6.64 6.35
N THR A 405 -14.27 5.35 6.66
CA THR A 405 -15.24 4.31 6.30
C THR A 405 -16.52 4.34 7.14
N SER A 406 -16.55 5.08 8.26
CA SER A 406 -17.74 5.34 9.05
C SER A 406 -18.50 6.61 8.63
N THR A 407 -17.89 7.45 7.77
CA THR A 407 -18.48 8.71 7.27
C THR A 407 -19.18 8.59 5.90
N THR A 408 -19.14 7.41 5.28
CA THR A 408 -19.80 7.13 4.00
C THR A 408 -21.32 6.96 4.19
N PRO A 409 -22.19 7.57 3.35
CA PRO A 409 -23.63 7.47 3.51
C PRO A 409 -24.19 6.16 2.98
N TRP A 410 -25.45 5.91 3.33
CA TRP A 410 -26.24 4.74 2.94
C TRP A 410 -26.45 4.58 1.42
N ASP A 411 -26.27 5.64 0.62
CA ASP A 411 -26.39 5.60 -0.84
C ASP A 411 -25.15 4.96 -1.51
N CYS A 412 -24.04 4.87 -0.78
CA CYS A 412 -22.78 4.34 -1.26
C CYS A 412 -22.60 2.87 -0.87
N HIS A 413 -22.50 2.01 -1.87
CA HIS A 413 -22.26 0.58 -1.67
C HIS A 413 -20.76 0.31 -1.82
N HIS A 414 -20.06 0.12 -0.69
CA HIS A 414 -18.62 -0.15 -0.66
C HIS A 414 -18.33 -1.59 -0.26
N HIS A 415 -17.46 -2.27 -1.01
CA HIS A 415 -16.84 -3.50 -0.52
C HIS A 415 -15.63 -3.13 0.35
N LYS A 416 -15.64 -3.44 1.63
CA LYS A 416 -14.60 -3.04 2.59
C LYS A 416 -13.65 -4.19 2.85
N ILE A 417 -12.35 -3.96 2.69
CA ILE A 417 -11.27 -4.92 2.95
C ILE A 417 -10.18 -4.25 3.80
N GLU A 418 -9.54 -5.02 4.67
CA GLU A 418 -8.59 -4.49 5.66
C GLU A 418 -7.18 -5.03 5.48
N MET A 419 -6.19 -4.14 5.44
CA MET A 419 -4.77 -4.46 5.36
C MET A 419 -4.11 -4.40 6.73
N LEU A 420 -3.70 -5.56 7.24
CA LEU A 420 -3.11 -5.72 8.58
C LEU A 420 -1.57 -5.64 8.58
N GLY A 421 -0.93 -5.67 7.41
CA GLY A 421 0.54 -5.66 7.28
C GLY A 421 1.12 -7.07 7.17
N PHE A 422 2.12 -7.41 7.98
CA PHE A 422 2.83 -8.70 7.90
C PHE A 422 2.44 -9.68 9.03
N THR A 423 2.04 -10.88 8.62
CA THR A 423 1.99 -12.10 9.46
C THR A 423 3.38 -12.73 9.57
N GLY A 424 3.56 -13.71 10.46
CA GLY A 424 4.89 -14.27 10.80
C GLY A 424 5.77 -14.63 9.61
N ASP A 425 5.25 -15.39 8.64
CA ASP A 425 6.02 -15.80 7.46
C ASP A 425 6.40 -14.61 6.56
N HIS A 426 5.48 -13.66 6.36
CA HIS A 426 5.75 -12.44 5.59
C HIS A 426 6.81 -11.54 6.27
N ARG A 427 6.88 -11.51 7.62
CA ARG A 427 7.92 -10.75 8.35
C ARG A 427 9.31 -11.27 8.01
N ASP A 428 9.50 -12.58 8.09
CA ASP A 428 10.76 -13.24 7.76
C ASP A 428 11.10 -13.10 6.26
N GLU A 429 10.11 -13.29 5.37
CA GLU A 429 10.28 -13.14 3.93
C GLU A 429 10.76 -11.75 3.55
N PHE A 430 10.20 -10.70 4.15
CA PHE A 430 10.63 -9.31 3.95
C PHE A 430 12.12 -9.14 4.23
N PHE A 431 12.63 -9.65 5.35
CA PHE A 431 14.05 -9.53 5.66
C PHE A 431 14.93 -10.36 4.71
N ARG A 432 14.51 -11.58 4.31
CA ARG A 432 15.23 -12.38 3.30
C ARG A 432 15.30 -11.70 1.94
N LYS A 433 14.24 -11.02 1.52
CA LYS A 433 14.19 -10.24 0.27
C LYS A 433 14.96 -8.92 0.35
N ARG A 434 14.94 -8.26 1.51
CA ARG A 434 15.57 -6.95 1.74
C ARG A 434 17.10 -7.02 1.90
N PHE A 435 17.66 -8.19 2.25
CA PHE A 435 19.09 -8.45 2.39
C PHE A 435 19.55 -9.55 1.42
N LYS A 436 20.28 -9.18 0.36
CA LYS A 436 20.84 -10.14 -0.64
C LYS A 436 21.74 -11.22 -0.03
N ASP A 437 22.44 -10.90 1.06
CA ASP A 437 23.28 -11.84 1.79
C ASP A 437 22.44 -12.62 2.81
N ALA A 438 22.36 -13.94 2.65
CA ALA A 438 21.56 -14.81 3.50
C ALA A 438 22.00 -14.80 4.99
N THR A 439 23.29 -14.56 5.27
CA THR A 439 23.79 -14.48 6.66
C THR A 439 23.38 -13.17 7.32
N ARG A 440 23.38 -12.05 6.57
CA ARG A 440 22.83 -10.76 7.03
C ARG A 440 21.32 -10.87 7.25
N ALA A 441 20.59 -11.49 6.32
CA ALA A 441 19.15 -11.71 6.43
C ALA A 441 18.80 -12.49 7.70
N GLU A 442 19.41 -13.66 7.89
CA GLU A 442 19.12 -14.52 9.06
C GLU A 442 19.55 -13.82 10.37
N ARG A 443 20.67 -13.10 10.38
CA ARG A 443 21.09 -12.33 11.57
C ARG A 443 20.08 -11.25 11.98
N VAL A 444 19.45 -10.58 11.01
CA VAL A 444 18.38 -9.60 11.28
C VAL A 444 17.09 -10.30 11.75
N ILE A 445 16.74 -11.45 11.16
CA ILE A 445 15.58 -12.25 11.61
C ILE A 445 15.74 -12.71 13.06
N GLN A 446 16.93 -13.21 13.42
CA GLN A 446 17.24 -13.62 14.80
C GLN A 446 17.21 -12.42 15.77
N TYR A 447 17.72 -11.25 15.37
CA TYR A 447 17.62 -10.02 16.15
C TYR A 447 16.17 -9.54 16.38
N VAL A 448 15.33 -9.60 15.35
CA VAL A 448 13.91 -9.26 15.48
C VAL A 448 13.20 -10.27 16.39
N LYS A 449 13.52 -11.57 16.29
CA LYS A 449 12.95 -12.63 17.12
C LYS A 449 13.48 -12.67 18.56
N SER A 450 14.65 -12.10 18.85
CA SER A 450 15.20 -12.06 20.23
C SER A 450 14.44 -11.12 21.17
N SER A 451 13.59 -10.23 20.64
CA SER A 451 12.68 -9.38 21.42
C SER A 451 11.24 -9.57 20.94
N LYS A 452 10.36 -10.05 21.83
CA LYS A 452 8.92 -10.18 21.51
C LYS A 452 8.33 -8.83 21.11
N THR A 453 8.79 -7.75 21.73
CA THR A 453 8.37 -6.38 21.41
C THR A 453 8.77 -5.95 19.99
N LEU A 454 10.02 -6.22 19.56
CA LEU A 454 10.44 -5.94 18.18
C LEU A 454 9.67 -6.80 17.18
N TYR A 455 9.53 -8.10 17.46
CA TYR A 455 8.78 -9.02 16.62
C TYR A 455 7.30 -8.62 16.44
N ALA A 456 6.62 -8.22 17.53
CA ALA A 456 5.24 -7.75 17.51
C ALA A 456 5.08 -6.48 16.65
N MET A 457 5.95 -5.48 16.84
CA MET A 457 5.94 -4.25 16.03
C MET A 457 6.24 -4.49 14.54
N CYS A 458 6.99 -5.55 14.21
CA CYS A 458 7.24 -5.96 12.83
C CYS A 458 5.98 -6.47 12.08
N HIS A 459 4.79 -6.45 12.69
CA HIS A 459 3.54 -6.50 11.90
C HIS A 459 3.39 -5.30 10.94
N LEU A 460 4.04 -4.16 11.22
CA LEU A 460 4.04 -2.97 10.37
C LEU A 460 5.21 -3.02 9.36
N PRO A 461 4.95 -3.04 8.03
CA PRO A 461 6.00 -2.91 7.02
C PRO A 461 6.88 -1.67 7.17
N LEU A 462 6.31 -0.56 7.66
CA LEU A 462 7.08 0.65 8.01
C LEU A 462 8.16 0.37 9.07
N PHE A 463 7.81 -0.37 10.13
CA PHE A 463 8.77 -0.68 11.19
C PHE A 463 9.83 -1.68 10.73
N CYS A 464 9.44 -2.69 9.93
CA CYS A 464 10.39 -3.61 9.30
C CYS A 464 11.39 -2.87 8.41
N SER A 465 10.94 -1.87 7.66
CA SER A 465 11.80 -1.03 6.82
C SER A 465 12.81 -0.27 7.67
N LEU A 466 12.38 0.39 8.75
CA LEU A 466 13.28 1.10 9.67
C LEU A 466 14.31 0.16 10.34
N VAL A 467 13.91 -1.04 10.74
CA VAL A 467 14.84 -2.07 11.26
C VAL A 467 15.85 -2.48 10.20
N ALA A 468 15.40 -2.74 8.97
CA ALA A 468 16.27 -3.19 7.89
C ALA A 468 17.26 -2.09 7.43
N ASP A 469 16.79 -0.86 7.31
CA ASP A 469 17.62 0.30 6.95
C ASP A 469 18.70 0.53 8.01
N GLU A 470 18.37 0.39 9.30
CA GLU A 470 19.33 0.52 10.39
C GLU A 470 20.36 -0.61 10.43
N CYS A 471 19.91 -1.85 10.30
CA CYS A 471 20.83 -2.99 10.24
C CYS A 471 21.75 -2.88 9.02
N GLN A 472 21.23 -2.41 7.86
CA GLN A 472 22.05 -2.17 6.68
C GLN A 472 23.08 -1.04 6.88
N HIS A 473 22.70 0.05 7.54
CA HIS A 473 23.61 1.14 7.91
C HIS A 473 24.78 0.61 8.76
N ILE A 474 24.47 -0.13 9.83
CA ILE A 474 25.47 -0.72 10.73
C ILE A 474 26.38 -1.72 10.00
N PHE A 475 25.82 -2.59 9.14
CA PHE A 475 26.62 -3.55 8.37
C PHE A 475 27.57 -2.88 7.36
N ARG A 476 27.21 -1.70 6.83
CA ARG A 476 28.04 -0.90 5.93
C ARG A 476 29.17 -0.19 6.67
N GLU A 477 28.85 0.53 7.74
CA GLU A 477 29.85 1.31 8.49
C GLU A 477 30.82 0.45 9.31
N ARG A 478 30.32 -0.63 9.92
CA ARG A 478 31.03 -1.38 10.97
C ARG A 478 31.24 -2.85 10.62
N GLY A 479 30.77 -3.28 9.45
CA GLY A 479 30.91 -4.66 8.95
C GLY A 479 29.82 -5.61 9.42
N THR A 480 29.73 -6.77 8.75
CA THR A 480 28.65 -7.75 8.92
C THR A 480 28.58 -8.41 10.31
N GLN A 481 29.65 -8.32 11.11
CA GLN A 481 29.69 -8.83 12.49
C GLN A 481 29.45 -7.75 13.57
N ALA A 482 29.30 -6.47 13.19
CA ALA A 482 29.05 -5.39 14.14
C ALA A 482 27.79 -5.64 14.99
N GLU A 483 27.79 -5.22 16.25
CA GLU A 483 26.60 -5.35 17.11
C GLU A 483 25.43 -4.54 16.56
N LEU A 484 24.24 -5.16 16.55
CA LEU A 484 22.97 -4.51 16.23
C LEU A 484 22.45 -3.72 17.44
N PRO A 485 21.50 -2.78 17.27
CA PRO A 485 21.05 -1.90 18.35
C PRO A 485 20.42 -2.70 19.50
N ARG A 486 21.05 -2.67 20.68
CA ARG A 486 20.54 -3.37 21.88
C ARG A 486 19.27 -2.71 22.43
N SER A 487 19.19 -1.38 22.37
CA SER A 487 18.02 -0.63 22.83
C SER A 487 16.86 -0.72 21.84
N ILE A 488 15.72 -1.25 22.27
CA ILE A 488 14.47 -1.17 21.51
C ILE A 488 13.95 0.26 21.49
N THR A 489 14.21 1.05 22.54
CA THR A 489 13.82 2.47 22.63
C THR A 489 14.33 3.26 21.43
N TYR A 490 15.54 2.96 20.96
CA TYR A 490 16.14 3.55 19.76
C TYR A 490 15.33 3.31 18.48
N MET A 491 14.82 2.09 18.29
CA MET A 491 13.95 1.80 17.14
C MET A 491 12.58 2.49 17.27
N TYR A 492 12.06 2.66 18.48
CA TYR A 492 10.81 3.40 18.73
C TYR A 492 10.97 4.91 18.53
N THR A 493 12.11 5.49 18.93
CA THR A 493 12.45 6.90 18.64
C THR A 493 12.54 7.14 17.14
N LYS A 494 13.18 6.24 16.38
CA LYS A 494 13.19 6.30 14.90
C LYS A 494 11.79 6.18 14.29
N LEU A 495 10.96 5.25 14.78
CA LEU A 495 9.56 5.14 14.34
C LEU A 495 8.74 6.40 14.62
N LEU A 496 8.84 6.96 15.84
CA LEU A 496 8.16 8.21 16.21
C LEU A 496 8.55 9.34 15.25
N LEU A 497 9.85 9.53 15.01
CA LEU A 497 10.35 10.59 14.13
C LEU A 497 9.89 10.41 12.68
N SER A 498 9.90 9.17 12.15
CA SER A 498 9.37 8.89 10.81
C SER A 498 7.86 9.21 10.70
N LEU A 499 7.07 8.91 11.73
CA LEU A 499 5.64 9.22 11.77
C LEU A 499 5.36 10.73 11.84
N ILE A 500 6.01 11.47 12.77
CA ILE A 500 5.69 12.88 13.00
C ILE A 500 6.38 13.85 12.02
N ARG A 501 7.49 13.45 11.38
CA ARG A 501 8.22 14.23 10.37
C ARG A 501 7.97 13.70 8.96
N GLU A 502 8.57 12.57 8.62
CA GLU A 502 8.64 12.09 7.22
C GLU A 502 7.27 11.81 6.62
N ARG A 503 6.42 11.06 7.33
CA ARG A 503 5.06 10.71 6.89
C ARG A 503 4.07 11.88 7.00
N ARG A 504 4.48 12.98 7.64
CA ARG A 504 3.68 14.20 7.80
C ARG A 504 3.94 15.22 6.68
N LYS A 505 5.17 15.31 6.15
CA LYS A 505 5.59 16.28 5.12
C LYS A 505 4.66 16.39 3.91
N SER A 506 4.10 15.27 3.42
CA SER A 506 3.19 15.28 2.26
C SER A 506 1.75 15.66 2.59
N ARG A 507 1.39 15.80 3.87
CA ARG A 507 0.00 15.94 4.34
C ARG A 507 -0.31 17.25 5.03
N ALA A 508 0.69 17.90 5.63
CA ALA A 508 0.48 19.10 6.44
C ALA A 508 1.68 20.05 6.38
N PRO A 509 1.47 21.38 6.52
CA PRO A 509 2.56 22.36 6.58
C PRO A 509 3.56 22.05 7.69
N ASP A 510 4.84 22.32 7.45
CA ASP A 510 5.93 22.05 8.41
C ASP A 510 5.67 22.63 9.80
N ARG A 511 6.20 21.96 10.82
CA ARG A 511 6.09 22.35 12.22
C ARG A 511 7.38 22.97 12.73
N SER A 512 7.26 23.93 13.65
CA SER A 512 8.40 24.34 14.47
C SER A 512 8.74 23.25 15.51
N PRO A 513 9.98 23.19 16.03
CA PRO A 513 10.34 22.26 17.10
C PRO A 513 9.46 22.39 18.35
N GLU A 514 8.97 23.60 18.65
CA GLU A 514 8.05 23.87 19.76
C GLU A 514 6.67 23.24 19.52
N GLN A 515 6.16 23.28 18.29
CA GLN A 515 4.89 22.65 17.91
C GLN A 515 4.98 21.12 17.90
N GLU A 516 6.10 20.56 17.43
CA GLU A 516 6.38 19.13 17.58
C GLU A 516 6.44 18.73 19.05
N ARG A 517 7.11 19.53 19.89
CA ARG A 517 7.23 19.28 21.32
C ARG A 517 5.88 19.39 22.04
N GLU A 518 5.06 20.40 21.75
CA GLU A 518 3.70 20.52 22.29
C GLU A 518 2.87 19.29 21.92
N PHE A 519 2.91 18.87 20.65
CA PHE A 519 2.24 17.67 20.18
C PHE A 519 2.67 16.42 20.96
N LEU A 520 3.98 16.20 21.15
CA LEU A 520 4.51 15.07 21.93
C LEU A 520 4.07 15.13 23.41
N MET A 521 4.17 16.30 24.05
CA MET A 521 3.75 16.48 25.45
C MET A 521 2.24 16.24 25.63
N THR A 522 1.42 16.68 24.69
CA THR A 522 -0.03 16.45 24.68
C THR A 522 -0.38 14.97 24.53
N HIS A 523 0.26 14.26 23.60
CA HIS A 523 -0.01 12.83 23.36
C HIS A 523 0.52 11.94 24.47
N GLY A 524 1.76 12.18 24.91
CA GLY A 524 2.37 11.40 25.98
C GLY A 524 1.69 11.59 27.34
N LYS A 525 1.10 12.76 27.62
CA LYS A 525 0.23 12.94 28.80
C LYS A 525 -1.04 12.08 28.74
N VAL A 526 -1.67 11.95 27.56
CA VAL A 526 -2.81 11.04 27.41
C VAL A 526 -2.38 9.59 27.52
N ALA A 527 -1.25 9.23 26.92
CA ALA A 527 -0.67 7.89 27.03
C ALA A 527 -0.37 7.51 28.48
N TRP A 528 0.20 8.43 29.26
CA TRP A 528 0.42 8.28 30.70
C TRP A 528 -0.90 8.05 31.47
N ASN A 529 -1.88 8.95 31.33
CA ASN A 529 -3.18 8.81 32.01
C ASN A 529 -3.88 7.47 31.65
N MET A 530 -3.83 7.09 30.37
CA MET A 530 -4.36 5.82 29.89
C MET A 530 -3.64 4.62 30.52
N LEU A 531 -2.31 4.67 30.67
CA LEU A 531 -1.53 3.62 31.31
C LEU A 531 -1.81 3.51 32.83
N GLU A 532 -1.94 4.63 33.54
CA GLU A 532 -2.36 4.64 34.95
C GLU A 532 -3.70 3.92 35.12
N GLU A 533 -4.66 4.16 34.22
CA GLU A 533 -6.00 3.55 34.22
C GLU A 533 -6.07 2.10 33.64
N PHE A 534 -4.94 1.50 33.23
CA PHE A 534 -4.88 0.21 32.50
C PHE A 534 -5.69 0.19 31.19
N SER A 535 -5.82 1.34 30.54
CA SER A 535 -6.64 1.53 29.37
C SER A 535 -5.78 1.62 28.11
N PHE A 536 -6.07 0.79 27.10
CA PHE A 536 -5.44 0.85 25.78
C PHE A 536 -6.41 1.30 24.67
N LYS A 537 -7.66 1.64 25.04
CA LYS A 537 -8.66 2.24 24.14
C LYS A 537 -9.50 3.31 24.84
N ARG A 538 -9.90 4.36 24.11
CA ARG A 538 -10.91 5.32 24.54
C ARG A 538 -12.07 5.36 23.55
N VAL A 539 -13.29 5.26 24.03
CA VAL A 539 -14.51 5.44 23.23
C VAL A 539 -14.78 6.94 23.06
N LYS A 540 -15.00 7.36 21.82
CA LYS A 540 -15.17 8.77 21.41
C LYS A 540 -16.29 9.50 22.16
N ALA A 541 -17.40 8.80 22.40
CA ALA A 541 -18.57 9.35 23.09
C ALA A 541 -18.31 9.75 24.56
N TYR A 542 -17.27 9.18 25.18
CA TYR A 542 -17.00 9.32 26.62
C TYR A 542 -15.67 10.04 26.93
N PHE A 543 -15.03 10.68 25.93
CA PHE A 543 -13.71 11.28 26.10
C PHE A 543 -13.58 12.69 25.51
N SER A 544 -13.62 13.70 26.38
CA SER A 544 -13.74 15.13 26.03
C SER A 544 -12.42 15.81 25.62
N SER A 545 -11.61 15.21 24.75
CA SER A 545 -10.30 15.76 24.35
C SER A 545 -10.08 15.90 22.84
N GLU A 546 -10.75 16.89 22.24
CA GLU A 546 -10.61 17.27 20.82
C GLU A 546 -9.15 17.57 20.40
N LYS A 547 -8.28 17.94 21.35
CA LYS A 547 -6.85 18.25 21.10
C LYS A 547 -5.98 17.02 20.76
N ILE A 548 -6.40 15.80 21.08
CA ILE A 548 -5.59 14.58 20.91
C ILE A 548 -6.13 13.68 19.80
N PHE A 549 -7.44 13.67 19.58
CA PHE A 549 -8.11 12.80 18.62
C PHE A 549 -8.62 13.61 17.41
N ASN A 550 -7.66 14.25 16.74
CA ASN A 550 -7.88 15.11 15.59
C ASN A 550 -7.14 14.60 14.34
N ILE A 551 -7.35 15.29 13.22
CA ILE A 551 -6.74 14.98 11.91
C ILE A 551 -5.20 14.92 11.96
N GLU A 552 -4.56 15.69 12.83
CA GLU A 552 -3.10 15.74 12.92
C GLU A 552 -2.52 14.46 13.56
N SER A 553 -3.22 13.91 14.55
CA SER A 553 -2.85 12.66 15.22
C SER A 553 -3.24 11.41 14.43
N VAL A 554 -4.45 11.39 13.86
CA VAL A 554 -5.03 10.21 13.20
C VAL A 554 -4.65 10.13 11.72
N THR A 555 -4.63 11.26 11.00
CA THR A 555 -4.39 11.31 9.56
C THR A 555 -2.97 11.75 9.20
N TYR A 556 -2.46 12.85 9.75
CA TYR A 556 -1.17 13.38 9.32
C TYR A 556 -0.01 12.51 9.82
N SER A 557 0.13 12.36 11.15
CA SER A 557 1.16 11.51 11.77
C SER A 557 0.78 10.03 11.78
N GLY A 558 -0.48 9.68 12.10
CA GLY A 558 -0.89 8.28 12.27
C GLY A 558 -0.39 7.62 13.56
N LEU A 559 -0.04 8.43 14.56
CA LEU A 559 0.35 7.98 15.89
C LEU A 559 -0.83 7.34 16.65
N VAL A 560 -2.05 7.73 16.28
CA VAL A 560 -3.33 7.22 16.79
C VAL A 560 -4.11 6.53 15.67
N ILE A 561 -4.78 5.43 16.01
CA ILE A 561 -5.74 4.73 15.14
C ILE A 561 -7.16 5.03 15.66
N GLU A 562 -8.06 5.43 14.77
CA GLU A 562 -9.51 5.41 15.00
C GLU A 562 -10.11 4.17 14.33
N TYR A 563 -10.97 3.44 15.02
CA TYR A 563 -11.61 2.21 14.54
C TYR A 563 -13.00 2.03 15.16
N THR A 564 -13.85 1.23 14.51
CA THR A 564 -15.18 0.90 15.06
C THR A 564 -15.07 -0.30 15.99
N VAL A 565 -15.69 -0.20 17.16
CA VAL A 565 -15.92 -1.32 18.08
C VAL A 565 -17.41 -1.64 18.13
N THR A 566 -17.75 -2.92 18.25
CA THR A 566 -19.12 -3.41 18.24
C THR A 566 -19.40 -4.14 19.58
N PRO A 567 -19.54 -3.41 20.71
CA PRO A 567 -19.79 -4.02 22.02
C PRO A 567 -21.10 -4.81 22.12
N ALA A 568 -22.05 -4.59 21.22
CA ALA A 568 -23.25 -5.41 21.05
C ALA A 568 -23.70 -5.40 19.58
N VAL A 569 -24.48 -6.40 19.15
CA VAL A 569 -24.88 -6.65 17.75
C VAL A 569 -25.43 -5.40 17.02
N LEU A 570 -26.10 -4.49 17.73
CA LEU A 570 -26.71 -3.27 17.17
C LEU A 570 -26.05 -1.97 17.66
N LEU A 571 -24.95 -2.04 18.42
CA LEU A 571 -24.24 -0.89 18.96
C LEU A 571 -22.83 -0.83 18.40
N ASN A 572 -22.59 0.14 17.52
CA ASN A 572 -21.28 0.48 16.98
C ASN A 572 -20.81 1.80 17.60
N GLU A 573 -19.62 1.81 18.17
CA GLU A 573 -18.98 3.01 18.72
C GLU A 573 -17.66 3.27 18.00
N GLN A 574 -17.24 4.54 17.90
CA GLN A 574 -15.88 4.87 17.46
C GLN A 574 -14.95 4.86 18.67
N ALA A 575 -13.82 4.16 18.55
CA ALA A 575 -12.78 4.08 19.57
C ALA A 575 -11.42 4.50 19.00
N PHE A 576 -10.56 4.98 19.89
CA PHE A 576 -9.18 5.35 19.60
C PHE A 576 -8.21 4.51 20.42
N SER A 577 -7.08 4.15 19.81
CA SER A 577 -5.89 3.63 20.47
C SER A 577 -4.65 4.29 19.88
N PHE A 578 -3.51 4.22 20.57
CA PHE A 578 -2.23 4.45 19.91
C PHE A 578 -1.96 3.35 18.86
N LEU A 579 -1.01 3.60 17.96
CA LEU A 579 -0.60 2.68 16.88
C LEU A 579 -0.35 1.24 17.35
N HIS A 580 0.17 1.09 18.57
CA HIS A 580 0.36 -0.17 19.27
C HIS A 580 0.36 0.10 20.79
N PRO A 581 -0.01 -0.86 21.67
CA PRO A 581 0.07 -0.68 23.12
C PRO A 581 1.45 -0.26 23.63
N THR A 582 2.53 -0.85 23.11
CA THR A 582 3.90 -0.44 23.46
C THR A 582 4.26 0.97 22.98
N MET A 583 3.60 1.49 21.94
CA MET A 583 3.76 2.89 21.52
C MET A 583 3.11 3.85 22.52
N GLN A 584 2.01 3.44 23.17
CA GLN A 584 1.44 4.18 24.31
C GLN A 584 2.45 4.23 25.47
N GLU A 585 3.04 3.10 25.86
CA GLU A 585 4.02 3.05 26.95
C GLU A 585 5.28 3.86 26.65
N TYR A 586 5.78 3.79 25.42
CA TYR A 586 6.90 4.60 24.94
C TYR A 586 6.58 6.11 24.99
N LEU A 587 5.39 6.53 24.56
CA LEU A 587 4.96 7.94 24.64
C LEU A 587 4.77 8.41 26.08
N ALA A 588 4.29 7.54 26.98
CA ALA A 588 4.21 7.82 28.41
C ALA A 588 5.61 8.00 29.02
N ALA A 589 6.56 7.15 28.67
CA ALA A 589 7.97 7.25 29.10
C ALA A 589 8.63 8.53 28.59
N LEU A 590 8.42 8.87 27.31
CA LEU A 590 8.91 10.12 26.72
C LEU A 590 8.30 11.35 27.41
N TYR A 591 7.01 11.31 27.77
CA TYR A 591 6.37 12.39 28.54
C TYR A 591 6.93 12.52 29.96
N ALA A 592 7.24 11.41 30.64
CA ALA A 592 7.89 11.43 31.95
C ALA A 592 9.27 12.11 31.87
N TYR A 593 10.09 11.69 30.90
CA TYR A 593 11.42 12.24 30.65
C TYR A 593 11.38 13.74 30.30
N LEU A 594 10.54 14.14 29.33
CA LEU A 594 10.40 15.54 28.91
C LEU A 594 9.73 16.45 29.96
N SER A 595 8.97 15.90 30.91
CA SER A 595 8.40 16.66 32.03
C SER A 595 9.46 16.93 33.10
N HIS A 596 10.26 15.92 33.45
CA HIS A 596 11.29 16.02 34.49
C HIS A 596 12.35 17.09 34.16
N GLN A 597 12.82 17.14 32.92
CA GLN A 597 13.76 18.17 32.45
C GLN A 597 13.22 19.62 32.50
N HIS A 598 11.94 19.79 32.79
CA HIS A 598 11.27 21.07 32.95
C HIS A 598 10.68 21.25 34.36
N ASP A 599 11.29 20.59 35.35
CA ASP A 599 10.95 20.65 36.78
C ASP A 599 9.48 20.31 37.07
N LYS A 600 8.86 19.45 36.24
CA LYS A 600 7.50 18.93 36.44
C LYS A 600 7.56 17.48 36.87
N ASP A 601 7.22 17.22 38.12
CA ASP A 601 7.00 15.86 38.60
C ASP A 601 5.63 15.33 38.11
N ILE A 602 5.64 14.26 37.33
CA ILE A 602 4.43 13.56 36.88
C ILE A 602 3.86 12.65 37.96
N PHE A 603 4.67 12.25 38.93
CA PHE A 603 4.33 11.33 40.02
C PHE A 603 3.67 12.04 41.22
N GLU A 604 3.62 13.38 41.25
CA GLU A 604 2.81 14.15 42.23
C GLU A 604 1.28 13.99 42.02
N SER A 605 0.86 13.42 40.89
CA SER A 605 -0.53 13.12 40.54
C SER A 605 -1.26 12.24 41.57
N LYS A 606 -2.60 12.18 41.47
CA LYS A 606 -3.52 11.62 42.47
C LYS A 606 -3.31 10.12 42.79
N SER A 607 -2.47 9.40 42.06
CA SER A 607 -2.29 7.95 42.14
C SER A 607 -1.36 7.46 43.26
N PHE A 608 -0.52 8.31 43.87
CA PHE A 608 0.24 7.91 45.06
C PHE A 608 -0.60 8.02 46.33
N GLN A 609 -1.13 6.89 46.78
CA GLN A 609 -1.67 6.67 48.13
C GLN A 609 -0.75 5.72 48.92
N GLY A 610 -0.38 6.09 50.15
CA GLY A 610 0.38 5.22 51.06
C GLY A 610 1.85 5.63 51.31
N LYS A 611 2.62 4.69 51.88
CA LYS A 611 3.97 4.91 52.46
C LYS A 611 4.96 5.59 51.52
N ILE A 612 4.86 5.35 50.22
CA ILE A 612 5.78 5.88 49.20
C ILE A 612 5.70 7.42 49.14
N LYS A 613 4.53 8.03 49.37
CA LYS A 613 4.36 9.50 49.39
C LYS A 613 5.14 10.19 50.52
N GLY A 614 5.48 9.46 51.59
CA GLY A 614 6.37 9.93 52.65
C GLY A 614 7.85 9.83 52.27
N PHE A 615 8.22 8.77 51.54
CA PHE A 615 9.60 8.54 51.07
C PHE A 615 9.98 9.52 49.94
N LEU A 616 9.07 9.71 48.96
CA LEU A 616 9.26 10.64 47.84
C LEU A 616 9.31 12.12 48.24
N LYS A 617 8.81 12.49 49.43
CA LYS A 617 8.94 13.85 49.97
C LYS A 617 10.28 14.13 50.64
N GLN A 618 11.08 13.11 50.95
CA GLN A 618 12.34 13.25 51.69
C GLN A 618 13.58 13.34 50.79
N GLN A 619 13.47 12.87 49.54
CA GLN A 619 14.47 13.10 48.51
C GLN A 619 13.84 14.02 47.45
N LYS A 620 14.63 14.92 46.86
CA LYS A 620 14.23 15.61 45.63
C LYS A 620 14.09 14.52 44.57
N ALA A 621 12.86 14.19 44.19
CA ALA A 621 12.56 12.86 43.67
C ALA A 621 13.23 12.58 42.32
N ASP A 622 14.17 11.63 42.32
CA ASP A 622 14.79 11.09 41.11
C ASP A 622 13.72 10.36 40.30
N LEU A 623 13.50 10.82 39.05
CA LEU A 623 12.49 10.30 38.13
C LEU A 623 12.57 8.78 37.98
N PHE A 624 13.78 8.23 37.92
CA PHE A 624 14.00 6.81 37.69
C PHE A 624 13.74 5.99 38.94
N VAL A 625 14.07 6.51 40.12
CA VAL A 625 13.69 5.90 41.40
C VAL A 625 12.17 5.82 41.52
N CYS A 626 11.45 6.90 41.21
CA CYS A 626 9.99 6.92 41.17
C CYS A 626 9.42 5.86 40.20
N ALA A 627 9.96 5.79 38.98
CA ALA A 627 9.51 4.86 37.96
C ALA A 627 9.75 3.39 38.34
N VAL A 628 10.89 3.07 38.96
CA VAL A 628 11.20 1.72 39.45
C VAL A 628 10.24 1.32 40.57
N GLU A 629 10.02 2.18 41.58
CA GLU A 629 9.03 1.88 42.64
C GLU A 629 7.60 1.78 42.08
N LYS A 630 7.27 2.52 41.01
CA LYS A 630 5.96 2.41 40.32
C LYS A 630 5.79 1.08 39.57
N SER A 631 6.83 0.55 38.92
CA SER A 631 6.80 -0.80 38.33
C SER A 631 6.71 -1.90 39.39
N LEU A 632 7.26 -1.68 40.59
CA LEU A 632 7.16 -2.60 41.72
C LEU A 632 5.79 -2.59 42.43
N GLU A 633 5.04 -1.49 42.35
CA GLU A 633 3.70 -1.35 42.95
C GLU A 633 2.65 -2.26 42.27
N PHE A 634 2.83 -2.59 40.99
CA PHE A 634 1.85 -3.34 40.19
C PHE A 634 2.38 -4.73 39.81
N GLU A 635 1.74 -5.79 40.33
CA GLU A 635 2.15 -7.18 40.07
C GLU A 635 1.87 -7.64 38.63
N ASP A 636 0.95 -7.00 37.92
CA ASP A 636 0.61 -7.28 36.51
C ASP A 636 1.73 -6.90 35.50
N GLY A 637 2.67 -6.04 35.88
CA GLY A 637 3.75 -5.55 35.02
C GLY A 637 3.36 -4.40 34.11
N ARG A 638 2.24 -3.69 34.38
CA ARG A 638 1.71 -2.59 33.54
C ARG A 638 2.59 -1.34 33.41
N PHE A 639 3.73 -1.29 34.09
CA PHE A 639 4.74 -0.25 33.93
C PHE A 639 6.12 -0.79 33.55
N ASP A 640 6.25 -2.10 33.26
CA ASP A 640 7.55 -2.73 33.00
C ASP A 640 8.17 -2.24 31.69
N MET A 641 7.39 -2.20 30.61
CA MET A 641 7.79 -1.66 29.31
C MET A 641 7.97 -0.14 29.36
N PHE A 642 7.09 0.59 30.06
CA PHE A 642 7.27 2.02 30.35
C PHE A 642 8.63 2.29 31.02
N LEU A 643 9.00 1.50 32.03
CA LEU A 643 10.28 1.63 32.73
C LEU A 643 11.46 1.34 31.80
N ARG A 644 11.38 0.28 30.97
CA ARG A 644 12.40 -0.02 29.97
C ARG A 644 12.61 1.13 28.99
N PHE A 645 11.53 1.66 28.41
CA PHE A 645 11.61 2.82 27.51
C PHE A 645 12.17 4.05 28.21
N LEU A 646 11.79 4.30 29.47
CA LEU A 646 12.30 5.43 30.24
C LEU A 646 13.81 5.32 30.48
N CYS A 647 14.30 4.17 30.92
CA CYS A 647 15.73 3.89 31.06
C CYS A 647 16.46 4.03 29.71
N GLY A 648 15.85 3.59 28.61
CA GLY A 648 16.40 3.78 27.27
C GLY A 648 16.57 5.24 26.85
N MET A 649 15.79 6.20 27.40
CA MET A 649 15.97 7.63 27.12
C MET A 649 17.32 8.17 27.62
N GLU A 650 17.94 7.54 28.63
CA GLU A 650 19.28 7.94 29.09
C GLU A 650 20.39 7.53 28.11
N LEU A 651 20.15 6.59 27.20
CA LEU A 651 21.15 6.17 26.21
C LEU A 651 21.49 7.33 25.27
N LYS A 652 22.79 7.65 25.13
CA LYS A 652 23.27 8.80 24.34
C LYS A 652 22.70 8.84 22.92
N ALA A 653 22.61 7.70 22.24
CA ALA A 653 22.04 7.60 20.89
C ALA A 653 20.55 8.01 20.81
N ASN A 654 19.77 7.83 21.90
CA ASN A 654 18.39 8.33 21.99
C ASN A 654 18.36 9.84 22.25
N GLN A 655 19.20 10.33 23.14
CA GLN A 655 19.32 11.78 23.39
C GLN A 655 19.71 12.55 22.13
N ASP A 656 20.61 12.01 21.30
CA ASP A 656 21.05 12.65 20.05
C ASP A 656 19.92 12.71 19.01
N LEU A 657 19.00 11.74 18.99
CA LEU A 657 17.77 11.80 18.19
C LEU A 657 16.72 12.77 18.78
N LEU A 658 16.67 12.89 20.11
CA LEU A 658 15.69 13.68 20.85
C LEU A 658 16.16 15.12 21.16
N GLN A 659 17.37 15.52 20.77
CA GLN A 659 18.00 16.81 21.10
C GLN A 659 17.17 18.05 20.70
N SER A 660 16.21 17.93 19.77
CA SER A 660 15.25 18.99 19.42
C SER A 660 14.17 19.21 20.49
N PHE A 661 14.05 18.32 21.48
CA PHE A 661 12.98 18.29 22.49
C PHE A 661 13.50 18.30 23.93
N CYS A 662 14.71 17.78 24.15
CA CYS A 662 15.30 17.54 25.47
C CYS A 662 16.72 18.12 25.58
N ARG A 663 17.13 18.47 26.81
CA ARG A 663 18.54 18.70 27.16
C ARG A 663 19.27 17.35 27.27
N SER A 664 20.53 17.29 26.88
CA SER A 664 21.38 16.11 27.11
C SER A 664 21.92 16.18 28.54
N GLU A 665 21.34 15.39 29.43
CA GLU A 665 21.79 15.19 30.81
C GLU A 665 21.99 13.69 31.03
N ASN A 666 23.17 13.29 31.49
CA ASN A 666 23.55 11.88 31.65
C ASN A 666 23.74 11.58 33.13
N ASN A 667 22.83 10.79 33.72
CA ASN A 667 23.01 10.23 35.06
C ASN A 667 22.76 8.71 35.12
N ILE A 668 22.98 8.03 33.99
CA ILE A 668 22.84 6.57 33.77
C ILE A 668 23.36 5.74 34.96
N GLN A 669 24.47 6.16 35.58
CA GLN A 669 25.14 5.39 36.63
C GLN A 669 24.29 5.30 37.92
N SER A 670 23.63 6.37 38.37
CA SER A 670 22.81 6.31 39.59
C SER A 670 21.57 5.44 39.39
N THR A 671 20.91 5.58 38.23
CA THR A 671 19.78 4.73 37.80
C THR A 671 20.19 3.26 37.76
N ALA A 672 21.31 2.96 37.08
CA ALA A 672 21.81 1.60 36.94
C ALA A 672 22.18 0.97 38.29
N ASP A 673 22.83 1.70 39.19
CA ASP A 673 23.19 1.17 40.52
C ASP A 673 21.97 0.94 41.42
N PHE A 674 20.93 1.76 41.30
CA PHE A 674 19.65 1.52 41.99
C PHE A 674 18.95 0.26 41.46
N ILE A 675 18.91 0.07 40.14
CA ILE A 675 18.33 -1.14 39.52
C ILE A 675 19.14 -2.39 39.89
N ARG A 676 20.48 -2.34 39.85
CA ARG A 676 21.35 -3.43 40.32
C ARG A 676 21.10 -3.77 41.80
N LYS A 677 20.88 -2.78 42.65
CA LYS A 677 20.51 -2.99 44.06
C LYS A 677 19.17 -3.74 44.17
N LYS A 678 18.13 -3.33 43.43
CA LYS A 678 16.82 -4.01 43.40
C LYS A 678 16.92 -5.46 42.91
N ILE A 679 17.76 -5.73 41.90
CA ILE A 679 18.07 -7.11 41.45
C ILE A 679 18.72 -7.92 42.59
N LYS A 680 19.74 -7.37 43.26
CA LYS A 680 20.45 -8.04 44.37
C LYS A 680 19.55 -8.30 45.59
N GLU A 681 18.60 -7.42 45.87
CA GLU A 681 17.61 -7.60 46.94
C GLU A 681 16.64 -8.77 46.66
N ASN A 682 16.43 -9.15 45.39
CA ASN A 682 15.60 -10.27 44.93
C ASN A 682 14.20 -10.37 45.60
N ARG A 683 13.61 -9.23 45.96
CA ARG A 683 12.27 -9.16 46.59
C ARG A 683 11.14 -9.38 45.58
N HIS A 684 11.41 -9.17 44.30
CA HIS A 684 10.46 -9.27 43.20
C HIS A 684 11.06 -10.12 42.07
N PRO A 685 11.18 -11.45 42.24
CA PRO A 685 11.88 -12.32 41.29
C PRO A 685 11.33 -12.22 39.87
N ASN A 686 10.01 -12.04 39.73
CA ASN A 686 9.32 -11.86 38.44
C ASN A 686 9.77 -10.61 37.66
N ARG A 687 10.34 -9.60 38.35
CA ARG A 687 10.81 -8.34 37.74
C ARG A 687 12.30 -8.34 37.38
N ILE A 688 13.08 -9.34 37.83
CA ILE A 688 14.53 -9.38 37.59
C ILE A 688 14.86 -9.37 36.09
N ASN A 689 14.08 -10.06 35.26
CA ASN A 689 14.31 -10.05 33.81
C ASN A 689 14.07 -8.66 33.21
N ASN A 690 12.98 -7.99 33.60
CA ASN A 690 12.69 -6.62 33.17
C ASN A 690 13.81 -5.65 33.59
N PHE A 691 14.28 -5.76 34.83
CA PHE A 691 15.39 -4.94 35.33
C PHE A 691 16.72 -5.17 34.60
N LYS A 692 17.02 -6.41 34.18
CA LYS A 692 18.16 -6.69 33.30
C LYS A 692 17.98 -6.01 31.94
N GLN A 693 16.80 -6.10 31.34
CA GLN A 693 16.49 -5.41 30.09
C GLN A 693 16.57 -3.87 30.24
N CYS A 694 16.22 -3.29 31.39
CA CYS A 694 16.43 -1.85 31.65
C CYS A 694 17.92 -1.46 31.65
N LEU A 695 18.80 -2.32 32.18
CA LEU A 695 20.26 -2.13 32.13
C LEU A 695 20.78 -2.22 30.68
N GLU A 696 20.25 -3.16 29.88
CA GLU A 696 20.57 -3.29 28.45
C GLU A 696 20.11 -2.07 27.63
N GLU A 697 18.92 -1.51 27.90
CA GLU A 697 18.42 -0.28 27.26
C GLU A 697 19.33 0.94 27.53
N MET A 698 19.89 1.03 28.74
CA MET A 698 20.89 2.06 29.10
C MET A 698 22.30 1.80 28.53
N GLY A 699 22.53 0.65 27.90
CA GLY A 699 23.84 0.26 27.38
C GLY A 699 24.87 -0.11 28.45
N VAL A 700 24.44 -0.46 29.66
CA VAL A 700 25.34 -0.83 30.78
C VAL A 700 25.34 -2.33 31.04
N SER A 701 26.44 -2.85 31.60
CA SER A 701 26.52 -4.26 32.01
C SER A 701 25.61 -4.56 33.20
N ILE A 702 25.01 -5.75 33.19
CA ILE A 702 24.18 -6.35 34.26
C ILE A 702 24.98 -6.50 35.55
#